data_AF-A0A4Y8BPT1-F1
#
_entry.id   AF-A0A4Y8BPT1-F1
#
_cell.length_a   1.000
_cell.length_b   1.000
_cell.length_c   1.000
_cell.angle_alpha   90.00
_cell.angle_beta   90.00
_cell.angle_gamma   90.00
#
_symmetry.space_group_name_H-M   'P 1'
#
loop_
_entity.id
_entity.type
_entity.pdbx_description
1 polymer ?
#
loop_
_entity_poly.entity_id
_entity_poly.type
_entity_poly.pdbx_seq_one_letter_code
_entity_poly.pdbx_strand_id
1 'polypeptide(L)'
;MSEELLKLSEEPLKSKIKDLYFSKFNYVGAKIDFCITQNLGLLGEVNLLWAEAKQGKSELKKSFVQLVLTIGKYKFYTEQTPNLLCAFDGEKIAFLPFASLQEIFYQSDIDFSVTPSNHKNEQFLKLLKELDGILNTAQIFYYEKNNEELKTFIKENLTSENISKFQIDKNNFVSIYHKWNKMVKDTISIDWNLAKESGIIDADFYLADLLSNENETISQNLFAILKKDYYEFNKTKSDLGSIINERTSFKDNQKAHHEFWAIYERPPREEFWDYIIKRRDLLVDQDVRERKGAFFTPRIWVDKACEYLSKTFGEDYEEEYYIWDLAGGTGNLLANFTNKKNIFCSTLDKADIDVIHERIKNGANLFENHVFQFDFLNDEFFDEVDDKGKIIHKSKLPLNLQEILKDENKRKKLIIFINPPYAEAGTSSTKNNTGKNKERVARENKICEKYKDILGRANNELFAQFFIRIYCEIEDCLMASFSTLKYVNSTNFIKFRESFKAKFLKGFMVPSYTFDNVKGNFPIGFLIWDMSKKEEIKKIKLDIFNENGNFLGAKHFYNDKQESINKWLRKFSIKDNGIGVLMADAPDFQMQNLVALLNKKTNRHGIFQDIDQTNIINIAIYFSVRQAIPATWINDRDQFLYPNDLYKNDDEFKSDCLAFMLFHGQNRISAKEGINHFIPFSETELGITKEAFESDFMYKFIKGEIKDENSLFGDELVKIEFSLEAQELLKAGKELFKYYHTHSEDKGYLVNASLYDIKEFFQGRDEKGRMNRPNQAKDEHYKVLLSDLNTALNTLAKKLEPKIYEYGFLKE
;
A
#
# COMPACT_ATOMS: atom_id res chain seq x y z
N MET A 1 19.45 -17.03 24.67
CA MET A 1 18.37 -16.10 24.27
C MET A 1 18.65 -14.67 24.73
N SER A 2 18.76 -14.36 26.03
CA SER A 2 18.99 -12.97 26.49
C SER A 2 20.32 -12.35 25.99
N GLU A 3 21.43 -13.10 25.98
CA GLU A 3 22.71 -12.58 25.46
C GLU A 3 22.70 -12.24 23.96
N GLU A 4 21.85 -12.90 23.18
CA GLU A 4 21.65 -12.61 21.76
C GLU A 4 20.84 -11.32 21.60
N LEU A 5 19.73 -11.19 22.33
CA LEU A 5 18.86 -10.01 22.31
C LEU A 5 19.58 -8.73 22.76
N LEU A 6 20.48 -8.82 23.74
CA LEU A 6 21.26 -7.68 24.24
C LEU A 6 22.20 -7.07 23.19
N LYS A 7 22.60 -7.84 22.17
CA LYS A 7 23.54 -7.40 21.12
C LYS A 7 22.83 -6.83 19.89
N LEU A 8 21.52 -7.02 19.78
CA LEU A 8 20.75 -6.51 18.65
C LEU A 8 20.61 -4.99 18.73
N SER A 9 20.61 -4.32 17.56
CA SER A 9 20.12 -2.94 17.46
C SER A 9 18.59 -2.91 17.60
N GLU A 10 18.02 -1.73 17.79
CA GLU A 10 16.62 -1.57 18.17
C GLU A 10 15.62 -2.20 17.17
N GLU A 11 15.82 -2.03 15.86
CA GLU A 11 14.93 -2.60 14.84
C GLU A 11 15.02 -4.14 14.73
N PRO A 12 16.22 -4.76 14.66
CA PRO A 12 16.36 -6.21 14.78
C PRO A 12 15.78 -6.78 16.08
N LEU A 13 15.92 -6.05 17.20
CA LEU A 13 15.32 -6.44 18.47
C LEU A 13 13.78 -6.47 18.38
N LYS A 14 13.15 -5.42 17.83
CA LYS A 14 11.69 -5.36 17.59
C LYS A 14 11.24 -6.57 16.75
N SER A 15 11.91 -6.82 15.63
CA SER A 15 11.57 -7.96 14.76
C SER A 15 11.68 -9.30 15.49
N LYS A 16 12.76 -9.51 16.25
CA LYS A 16 12.97 -10.76 17.00
C LYS A 16 11.92 -10.96 18.10
N ILE A 17 11.59 -9.92 18.87
CA ILE A 17 10.57 -9.97 19.93
C ILE A 17 9.19 -10.25 19.33
N LYS A 18 8.85 -9.64 18.19
CA LYS A 18 7.64 -9.95 17.44
C LYS A 18 7.58 -11.43 17.09
N ASP A 19 8.63 -11.98 16.47
CA ASP A 19 8.61 -13.38 16.02
C ASP A 19 8.53 -14.37 17.18
N LEU A 20 9.19 -14.06 18.31
CA LEU A 20 9.20 -14.91 19.50
C LEU A 20 7.84 -14.94 20.23
N TYR A 21 7.19 -13.78 20.37
CA TYR A 21 6.06 -13.63 21.31
C TYR A 21 4.75 -13.19 20.66
N PHE A 22 4.80 -12.54 19.50
CA PHE A 22 3.63 -11.92 18.86
C PHE A 22 3.38 -12.40 17.43
N SER A 23 3.95 -13.52 17.01
CA SER A 23 3.87 -14.05 15.64
C SER A 23 2.46 -14.32 15.12
N LYS A 24 1.47 -14.45 16.01
CA LYS A 24 0.05 -14.64 15.66
C LYS A 24 -0.71 -13.34 15.37
N PHE A 25 -0.09 -12.20 15.62
CA PHE A 25 -0.69 -10.88 15.49
C PHE A 25 -0.03 -10.10 14.35
N ASN A 26 -0.71 -9.04 13.93
CA ASN A 26 -0.14 -8.08 13.00
C ASN A 26 0.82 -7.16 13.77
N TYR A 27 1.88 -6.72 13.10
CA TYR A 27 2.90 -5.83 13.65
C TYR A 27 3.01 -4.58 12.79
N VAL A 28 2.92 -3.43 13.44
CA VAL A 28 2.97 -2.12 12.80
C VAL A 28 4.04 -1.26 13.47
N GLY A 29 5.04 -0.83 12.70
CA GLY A 29 5.97 0.21 13.11
C GLY A 29 5.51 1.58 12.58
N ALA A 30 5.31 2.57 13.45
CA ALA A 30 4.90 3.91 13.03
C ALA A 30 5.56 5.04 13.84
N LYS A 31 4.77 5.84 14.57
CA LYS A 31 5.27 6.84 15.53
C LYS A 31 5.46 6.25 16.92
N ILE A 32 4.63 5.25 17.24
CA ILE A 32 4.88 4.29 18.31
C ILE A 32 5.79 3.22 17.72
N ASP A 33 6.86 2.90 18.45
CA ASP A 33 7.94 2.03 18.00
C ASP A 33 7.48 0.62 17.68
N PHE A 34 6.53 0.09 18.45
CA PHE A 34 6.07 -1.29 18.33
C PHE A 34 4.57 -1.37 18.63
N CYS A 35 3.75 -1.58 17.60
CA CYS A 35 2.30 -1.74 17.74
C CYS A 35 1.88 -3.16 17.34
N ILE A 36 1.08 -3.81 18.18
CA ILE A 36 0.46 -5.10 17.88
C ILE A 36 -1.03 -4.90 17.62
N THR A 37 -1.49 -5.42 16.49
CA THR A 37 -2.87 -5.29 16.03
C THR A 37 -3.49 -6.65 15.70
N GLN A 38 -4.82 -6.70 15.69
CA GLN A 38 -5.60 -7.86 15.26
C GLN A 38 -6.66 -7.44 14.24
N ASN A 39 -6.78 -8.22 13.18
CA ASN A 39 -7.80 -8.03 12.15
C ASN A 39 -9.07 -8.80 12.53
N LEU A 40 -10.20 -8.11 12.59
CA LEU A 40 -11.52 -8.66 12.93
C LEU A 40 -12.47 -8.71 11.71
N GLY A 41 -11.92 -8.79 10.50
CA GLY A 41 -12.69 -8.88 9.25
C GLY A 41 -13.35 -7.56 8.86
N LEU A 42 -14.67 -7.57 8.67
CA LEU A 42 -15.45 -6.37 8.28
C LEU A 42 -15.40 -5.24 9.33
N LEU A 43 -15.02 -5.58 10.56
CA LEU A 43 -14.91 -4.65 11.68
C LEU A 43 -13.60 -3.83 11.64
N GLY A 44 -12.64 -4.25 10.81
CA GLY A 44 -11.35 -3.58 10.64
C GLY A 44 -10.27 -4.10 11.60
N GLU A 45 -9.22 -3.29 11.74
CA GLU A 45 -8.05 -3.62 12.55
C GLU A 45 -8.09 -2.87 13.88
N VAL A 46 -7.78 -3.59 14.97
CA VAL A 46 -7.77 -3.06 16.34
C VAL A 46 -6.38 -3.16 16.96
N ASN A 47 -5.95 -2.09 17.63
CA ASN A 47 -4.77 -2.00 18.47
C ASN A 47 -4.96 -2.82 19.73
N LEU A 48 -4.05 -3.77 19.95
CA LEU A 48 -4.01 -4.61 21.15
C LEU A 48 -2.86 -4.22 22.10
N LEU A 49 -1.75 -3.71 21.56
CA LEU A 49 -0.58 -3.27 22.33
C LEU A 49 0.09 -2.08 21.66
N TRP A 50 0.48 -1.09 22.46
CA TRP A 50 1.43 -0.06 22.05
C TRP A 50 2.68 -0.15 22.91
N ALA A 51 3.86 -0.10 22.28
CA ALA A 51 5.11 -0.28 22.99
C ALA A 51 6.25 0.61 22.52
N GLU A 52 7.14 0.91 23.47
CA GLU A 52 8.42 1.57 23.25
C GLU A 52 9.56 0.57 23.43
N ALA A 53 10.47 0.49 22.47
CA ALA A 53 11.60 -0.43 22.51
C ALA A 53 12.91 0.33 22.73
N LYS A 54 13.87 -0.27 23.42
CA LYS A 54 15.23 0.29 23.55
C LYS A 54 16.29 -0.79 23.35
N GLN A 55 17.39 -0.41 22.72
CA GLN A 55 18.55 -1.28 22.56
C GLN A 55 19.21 -1.60 23.92
N GLY A 56 19.72 -2.82 24.06
CA GLY A 56 20.55 -3.22 25.20
C GLY A 56 19.76 -3.31 26.52
N LYS A 57 20.30 -2.75 27.61
CA LYS A 57 19.60 -2.62 28.89
C LYS A 57 19.18 -1.17 29.09
N SER A 58 17.92 -0.95 29.45
CA SER A 58 17.37 0.39 29.64
C SER A 58 16.54 0.49 30.92
N GLU A 59 16.26 1.74 31.34
CA GLU A 59 15.29 2.02 32.39
C GLU A 59 13.88 2.08 31.78
N LEU A 60 13.11 0.99 31.92
CA LEU A 60 11.78 0.87 31.30
C LEU A 60 10.81 1.99 31.70
N LYS A 61 10.95 2.59 32.90
CA LYS A 61 10.16 3.76 33.31
C LYS A 61 10.32 4.93 32.34
N LYS A 62 11.56 5.21 31.90
CA LYS A 62 11.83 6.26 30.91
C LYS A 62 11.19 5.91 29.56
N SER A 63 11.23 4.64 29.16
CA SER A 63 10.57 4.16 27.95
C SER A 63 9.05 4.33 28.02
N PHE A 64 8.41 4.04 29.16
CA PHE A 64 6.98 4.32 29.34
C PHE A 64 6.65 5.81 29.28
N VAL A 65 7.44 6.68 29.91
CA VAL A 65 7.23 8.14 29.81
C VAL A 65 7.39 8.63 28.37
N GLN A 66 8.38 8.10 27.64
CA GLN A 66 8.56 8.37 26.22
C GLN A 66 7.34 7.90 25.40
N LEU A 67 6.80 6.73 25.70
CA LEU A 67 5.56 6.23 25.07
C LEU A 67 4.37 7.14 25.34
N VAL A 68 4.17 7.58 26.60
CA VAL A 68 3.09 8.50 26.99
C VAL A 68 3.21 9.83 26.23
N LEU A 69 4.40 10.42 26.18
CA LEU A 69 4.63 11.65 25.42
C LEU A 69 4.35 11.46 23.93
N THR A 70 4.74 10.33 23.35
CA THR A 70 4.43 9.99 21.95
C THR A 70 2.92 9.88 21.72
N ILE A 71 2.19 9.19 22.60
CA ILE A 71 0.73 9.04 22.52
C ILE A 71 0.03 10.40 22.57
N GLY A 72 0.40 11.25 23.52
CA GLY A 72 -0.20 12.57 23.66
C GLY A 72 0.15 13.51 22.49
N LYS A 73 1.41 13.52 22.06
CA LYS A 73 1.90 14.37 20.96
C LYS A 73 1.14 14.15 19.66
N TYR A 74 0.84 12.89 19.36
CA TYR A 74 0.14 12.48 18.15
C TYR A 74 -1.36 12.26 18.36
N LYS A 75 -1.87 12.54 19.57
CA LYS A 75 -3.27 12.34 19.97
C LYS A 75 -3.78 10.92 19.72
N PHE A 76 -2.94 9.90 19.86
CA PHE A 76 -3.39 8.51 19.66
C PHE A 76 -4.47 8.09 20.67
N TYR A 77 -4.52 8.74 21.83
CA TYR A 77 -5.57 8.54 22.83
C TYR A 77 -6.98 8.96 22.36
N THR A 78 -7.12 9.68 21.24
CA THR A 78 -8.42 10.03 20.64
C THR A 78 -8.87 9.01 19.58
N GLU A 79 -8.05 7.99 19.28
CA GLU A 79 -8.35 6.89 18.37
C GLU A 79 -8.72 5.62 19.17
N GLN A 80 -8.85 4.47 18.51
CA GLN A 80 -9.01 3.20 19.21
C GLN A 80 -7.70 2.83 19.96
N THR A 81 -7.77 2.71 21.28
CA THR A 81 -6.64 2.48 22.19
C THR A 81 -6.55 1.02 22.63
N PRO A 82 -5.34 0.49 22.84
CA PRO A 82 -5.13 -0.86 23.35
C PRO A 82 -5.38 -0.92 24.86
N ASN A 83 -5.57 -2.13 25.37
CA ASN A 83 -5.69 -2.37 26.82
C ASN A 83 -4.36 -2.26 27.54
N LEU A 84 -3.28 -2.59 26.83
CA LEU A 84 -1.96 -2.69 27.38
C LEU A 84 -1.01 -1.73 26.67
N LEU A 85 -0.18 -1.10 27.47
CA LEU A 85 1.05 -0.45 27.09
C LEU A 85 2.22 -1.35 27.45
N CYS A 86 3.29 -1.24 26.69
CA CYS A 86 4.49 -2.03 26.92
C CYS A 86 5.78 -1.20 26.76
N ALA A 87 6.79 -1.57 27.52
CA ALA A 87 8.14 -1.09 27.34
C ALA A 87 9.10 -2.27 27.41
N PHE A 88 10.01 -2.39 26.45
CA PHE A 88 10.96 -3.50 26.44
C PHE A 88 12.36 -3.12 25.98
N ASP A 89 13.32 -3.92 26.41
CA ASP A 89 14.71 -3.86 26.01
C ASP A 89 15.23 -5.26 25.66
N GLY A 90 16.55 -5.45 25.55
CA GLY A 90 17.16 -6.76 25.24
C GLY A 90 17.18 -7.76 26.40
N GLU A 91 16.80 -7.35 27.61
CA GLU A 91 16.80 -8.18 28.83
C GLU A 91 15.38 -8.55 29.29
N LYS A 92 14.43 -7.62 29.15
CA LYS A 92 13.11 -7.70 29.79
C LYS A 92 12.05 -6.90 29.04
N ILE A 93 10.80 -7.27 29.30
CA ILE A 93 9.59 -6.61 28.81
C ILE A 93 8.66 -6.32 29.98
N ALA A 94 8.02 -5.16 29.98
CA ALA A 94 7.07 -4.76 31.00
C ALA A 94 5.74 -4.33 30.39
N PHE A 95 4.64 -4.65 31.08
CA PHE A 95 3.29 -4.29 30.67
C PHE A 95 2.59 -3.43 31.72
N LEU A 96 1.77 -2.49 31.25
CA LEU A 96 0.96 -1.60 32.08
C LEU A 96 -0.42 -1.40 31.43
N PRO A 97 -1.53 -1.41 32.18
CA PRO A 97 -2.84 -1.09 31.61
C PRO A 97 -2.90 0.34 31.09
N PHE A 98 -3.44 0.55 29.89
CA PHE A 98 -3.62 1.90 29.32
C PHE A 98 -4.51 2.78 30.21
N ALA A 99 -5.58 2.19 30.78
CA ALA A 99 -6.50 2.87 31.69
C ALA A 99 -5.80 3.51 32.89
N SER A 100 -4.68 2.96 33.37
CA SER A 100 -3.91 3.53 34.47
C SER A 100 -3.24 4.87 34.12
N LEU A 101 -3.14 5.20 32.83
CA LEU A 101 -2.50 6.42 32.33
C LEU A 101 -3.48 7.32 31.54
N GLN A 102 -4.74 6.93 31.42
CA GLN A 102 -5.70 7.60 30.54
C GLN A 102 -5.96 9.06 30.94
N GLU A 103 -6.10 9.34 32.24
CA GLU A 103 -6.40 10.69 32.77
C GLU A 103 -5.33 11.73 32.41
N ILE A 104 -4.09 11.30 32.23
CA ILE A 104 -2.94 12.18 31.91
C ILE A 104 -3.17 12.92 30.60
N PHE A 105 -3.81 12.27 29.63
CA PHE A 105 -4.02 12.85 28.30
C PHE A 105 -5.05 13.99 28.28
N TYR A 106 -5.78 14.18 29.38
CA TYR A 106 -6.81 15.22 29.53
C TYR A 106 -6.38 16.35 30.47
N GLN A 107 -5.19 16.26 31.08
CA GLN A 107 -4.65 17.31 31.93
C GLN A 107 -4.09 18.47 31.10
N SER A 108 -4.47 19.71 31.47
CA SER A 108 -4.11 20.91 30.71
C SER A 108 -2.69 21.43 30.96
N ASP A 109 -2.02 20.95 32.01
CA ASP A 109 -0.68 21.39 32.44
C ASP A 109 0.46 20.47 31.94
N ILE A 110 0.17 19.63 30.94
CA ILE A 110 1.14 18.77 30.26
C ILE A 110 1.38 19.27 28.83
N ASP A 111 2.63 19.65 28.55
CA ASP A 111 3.05 19.99 27.19
C ASP A 111 3.46 18.73 26.40
N PHE A 112 2.54 18.20 25.60
CA PHE A 112 2.81 17.08 24.71
C PHE A 112 3.59 17.45 23.43
N SER A 113 3.88 18.73 23.18
CA SER A 113 4.59 19.15 21.96
C SER A 113 6.10 18.82 22.00
N VAL A 114 6.66 18.57 23.18
CA VAL A 114 8.08 18.26 23.42
C VAL A 114 8.55 17.03 22.63
N THR A 115 9.86 16.89 22.43
CA THR A 115 10.44 15.70 21.80
C THR A 115 10.41 14.53 22.79
N PRO A 116 9.66 13.43 22.54
CA PRO A 116 9.47 12.35 23.50
C PRO A 116 10.76 11.67 23.98
N SER A 117 11.79 11.61 23.12
CA SER A 117 13.08 10.99 23.42
C SER A 117 14.06 11.89 24.20
N ASN A 118 13.70 13.15 24.49
CA ASN A 118 14.57 14.05 25.23
C ASN A 118 14.39 13.89 26.74
N HIS A 119 15.13 12.95 27.33
CA HIS A 119 15.03 12.61 28.77
C HIS A 119 15.51 13.72 29.72
N LYS A 120 16.10 14.80 29.21
CA LYS A 120 16.56 15.96 30.00
C LYS A 120 15.53 17.10 30.04
N ASN A 121 14.46 17.01 29.26
CA ASN A 121 13.44 18.04 29.21
C ASN A 121 12.65 18.10 30.53
N GLU A 122 12.29 19.31 30.99
CA GLU A 122 11.57 19.52 32.25
C GLU A 122 10.23 18.78 32.30
N GLN A 123 9.47 18.78 31.19
CA GLN A 123 8.20 18.06 31.09
C GLN A 123 8.40 16.54 31.20
N PHE A 124 9.47 16.01 30.61
CA PHE A 124 9.82 14.58 30.73
C PHE A 124 10.10 14.20 32.18
N LEU A 125 10.92 15.01 32.87
CA LEU A 125 11.28 14.76 34.27
C LEU A 125 10.08 14.94 35.21
N LYS A 126 9.19 15.91 34.93
CA LYS A 126 7.92 16.09 35.64
C LYS A 126 7.06 14.84 35.54
N LEU A 127 6.80 14.37 34.32
CA LEU A 127 6.03 13.15 34.08
C LEU A 127 6.67 11.91 34.71
N LEU A 128 7.99 11.74 34.59
CA LEU A 128 8.68 10.62 35.21
C LEU A 128 8.47 10.56 36.73
N LYS A 129 8.47 11.72 37.39
CA LYS A 129 8.21 11.82 38.83
C LYS A 129 6.74 11.60 39.18
N GLU A 130 5.84 12.20 38.42
CA GLU A 130 4.39 12.11 38.64
C GLU A 130 3.88 10.68 38.44
N LEU A 131 4.40 9.99 37.42
CA LEU A 131 3.99 8.64 37.06
C LEU A 131 4.71 7.55 37.85
N ASP A 132 5.69 7.88 38.70
CA ASP A 132 6.54 6.87 39.35
C ASP A 132 5.71 5.79 40.08
N GLY A 133 4.67 6.20 40.81
CA GLY A 133 3.77 5.29 41.52
C GLY A 133 3.04 4.32 40.58
N ILE A 134 2.56 4.82 39.44
CA ILE A 134 1.86 4.00 38.42
C ILE A 134 2.87 3.11 37.69
N LEU A 135 4.03 3.63 37.30
CA LEU A 135 5.06 2.87 36.60
C LEU A 135 5.64 1.73 37.45
N ASN A 136 5.59 1.84 38.78
CA ASN A 136 5.98 0.77 39.70
C ASN A 136 5.01 -0.42 39.72
N THR A 137 3.78 -0.29 39.18
CA THR A 137 2.82 -1.40 39.10
C THR A 137 3.00 -2.26 37.85
N ALA A 138 3.88 -1.84 36.92
CA ALA A 138 4.12 -2.56 35.68
C ALA A 138 4.58 -4.00 35.95
N GLN A 139 3.97 -4.97 35.27
CA GLN A 139 4.38 -6.36 35.35
C GLN A 139 5.60 -6.59 34.46
N ILE A 140 6.71 -7.00 35.06
CA ILE A 140 8.00 -7.19 34.38
C ILE A 140 8.28 -8.67 34.19
N PHE A 141 8.62 -9.05 32.96
CA PHE A 141 9.04 -10.39 32.57
C PHE A 141 10.48 -10.33 32.04
N TYR A 142 11.37 -11.13 32.63
CA TYR A 142 12.73 -11.30 32.13
C TYR A 142 12.74 -12.44 31.12
N TYR A 143 13.24 -12.22 29.90
CA TYR A 143 13.15 -13.25 28.84
C TYR A 143 13.82 -14.58 29.21
N GLU A 144 14.90 -14.52 29.99
CA GLU A 144 15.61 -15.72 30.44
C GLU A 144 14.85 -16.50 31.50
N LYS A 145 14.13 -15.82 32.41
CA LYS A 145 13.52 -16.44 33.60
C LYS A 145 12.03 -16.68 33.46
N ASN A 146 11.34 -15.87 32.67
CA ASN A 146 9.88 -15.79 32.64
C ASN A 146 9.30 -16.06 31.24
N ASN A 147 10.00 -16.84 30.41
CA ASN A 147 9.63 -17.04 29.01
C ASN A 147 8.23 -17.66 28.83
N GLU A 148 7.90 -18.68 29.63
CA GLU A 148 6.62 -19.38 29.51
C GLU A 148 5.48 -18.58 30.17
N GLU A 149 5.77 -17.89 31.27
CA GLU A 149 4.84 -16.96 31.91
C GLU A 149 4.50 -15.80 30.98
N LEU A 150 5.49 -15.25 30.27
CA LEU A 150 5.28 -14.19 29.29
C LEU A 150 4.38 -14.65 28.13
N LYS A 151 4.64 -15.85 27.57
CA LYS A 151 3.79 -16.41 26.51
C LYS A 151 2.35 -16.62 26.98
N THR A 152 2.18 -17.08 28.21
CA THR A 152 0.86 -17.29 28.84
C THR A 152 0.15 -15.96 29.03
N PHE A 153 0.85 -14.97 29.60
CA PHE A 153 0.33 -13.62 29.80
C PHE A 153 -0.16 -12.99 28.50
N ILE A 154 0.64 -13.03 27.43
CA ILE A 154 0.25 -12.48 26.12
C ILE A 154 -0.98 -13.21 25.57
N LYS A 155 -1.02 -14.54 25.66
CA LYS A 155 -2.16 -15.32 25.17
C LYS A 155 -3.46 -14.97 25.88
N GLU A 156 -3.40 -14.71 27.18
CA GLU A 156 -4.58 -14.47 28.02
C GLU A 156 -5.03 -13.00 28.02
N ASN A 157 -4.09 -12.05 27.90
CA ASN A 157 -4.39 -10.62 28.10
C ASN A 157 -4.40 -9.80 26.81
N LEU A 158 -3.83 -10.32 25.71
CA LEU A 158 -3.80 -9.63 24.43
C LEU A 158 -5.01 -10.05 23.56
N THR A 159 -6.21 -9.69 24.02
CA THR A 159 -7.49 -10.00 23.35
C THR A 159 -8.22 -8.73 22.90
N SER A 160 -9.11 -8.88 21.93
CA SER A 160 -9.97 -7.79 21.44
C SER A 160 -11.20 -7.52 22.32
N GLU A 161 -11.36 -8.19 23.46
CA GLU A 161 -12.58 -8.11 24.28
C GLU A 161 -12.67 -6.82 25.11
N ASN A 162 -11.53 -6.27 25.54
CA ASN A 162 -11.51 -5.15 26.48
C ASN A 162 -11.06 -3.81 25.87
N ILE A 163 -10.79 -3.76 24.55
CA ILE A 163 -10.26 -2.57 23.87
C ILE A 163 -11.21 -1.37 23.96
N SER A 164 -10.68 -0.15 23.87
CA SER A 164 -11.56 1.02 23.72
C SER A 164 -12.28 0.95 22.37
N LYS A 165 -13.48 1.53 22.30
CA LYS A 165 -14.27 1.51 21.08
C LYS A 165 -13.95 2.71 20.17
N PHE A 166 -14.16 2.56 18.87
CA PHE A 166 -14.09 3.64 17.89
C PHE A 166 -15.20 4.65 18.15
N GLN A 167 -14.83 5.93 18.26
CA GLN A 167 -15.78 7.02 18.44
C GLN A 167 -16.57 7.29 17.16
N ILE A 168 -17.87 7.54 17.32
CA ILE A 168 -18.78 7.89 16.21
C ILE A 168 -19.00 9.41 16.21
N ASP A 169 -18.84 10.02 15.04
CA ASP A 169 -18.97 11.47 14.82
C ASP A 169 -19.82 11.79 13.58
N LYS A 170 -19.96 13.08 13.28
CA LYS A 170 -20.73 13.59 12.14
C LYS A 170 -20.16 13.23 10.76
N ASN A 171 -18.90 12.79 10.67
CA ASN A 171 -18.22 12.48 9.42
C ASN A 171 -18.18 10.98 9.13
N ASN A 172 -18.22 10.14 10.17
CA ASN A 172 -18.04 8.69 10.05
C ASN A 172 -19.35 7.89 10.21
N PHE A 173 -20.42 8.47 10.78
CA PHE A 173 -21.65 7.73 11.11
C PHE A 173 -22.32 7.07 9.89
N VAL A 174 -22.19 7.65 8.68
CA VAL A 174 -22.70 7.07 7.43
C VAL A 174 -21.86 5.86 7.00
N SER A 175 -20.53 5.92 7.15
CA SER A 175 -19.66 4.76 6.85
C SER A 175 -19.94 3.61 7.82
N ILE A 176 -20.12 3.91 9.10
CA ILE A 176 -20.44 2.93 10.14
C ILE A 176 -21.82 2.31 9.89
N TYR A 177 -22.81 3.11 9.47
CA TYR A 177 -24.10 2.61 9.02
C TYR A 177 -23.97 1.54 7.94
N HIS A 178 -23.13 1.77 6.91
CA HIS A 178 -22.96 0.78 5.84
C HIS A 178 -22.30 -0.52 6.32
N LYS A 179 -21.37 -0.45 7.28
CA LYS A 179 -20.79 -1.65 7.91
C LYS A 179 -21.83 -2.39 8.76
N TRP A 180 -22.63 -1.65 9.53
CA TRP A 180 -23.76 -2.19 10.29
C TRP A 180 -24.78 -2.85 9.34
N ASN A 181 -25.07 -2.22 8.21
CA ASN A 181 -26.00 -2.72 7.20
C ASN A 181 -25.54 -4.10 6.68
N LYS A 182 -24.26 -4.25 6.33
CA LYS A 182 -23.70 -5.53 5.84
C LYS A 182 -23.64 -6.63 6.90
N MET A 183 -23.42 -6.27 8.16
CA MET A 183 -23.16 -7.25 9.22
C MET A 183 -24.40 -7.60 10.05
N VAL A 184 -25.29 -6.63 10.30
CA VAL A 184 -26.39 -6.74 11.25
C VAL A 184 -27.76 -6.79 10.55
N LYS A 185 -28.01 -6.01 9.49
CA LYS A 185 -29.34 -5.89 8.85
C LYS A 185 -29.99 -7.23 8.54
N ASP A 186 -29.27 -8.14 7.88
CA ASP A 186 -29.83 -9.42 7.44
C ASP A 186 -30.15 -10.39 8.59
N THR A 187 -29.59 -10.13 9.77
CA THR A 187 -29.88 -10.87 11.00
C THR A 187 -31.20 -10.45 11.64
N ILE A 188 -31.80 -9.32 11.25
CA ILE A 188 -33.09 -8.86 11.79
C ILE A 188 -34.24 -9.66 11.18
N SER A 189 -35.17 -10.13 12.02
CA SER A 189 -36.33 -10.96 11.67
C SER A 189 -37.50 -10.14 11.11
N ILE A 190 -37.26 -9.32 10.08
CA ILE A 190 -38.29 -8.50 9.43
C ILE A 190 -38.37 -8.75 7.92
N ASP A 191 -39.57 -8.64 7.36
CA ASP A 191 -39.76 -8.54 5.91
C ASP A 191 -39.50 -7.10 5.46
N TRP A 192 -38.34 -6.89 4.83
CA TRP A 192 -37.90 -5.56 4.40
C TRP A 192 -38.82 -4.91 3.35
N ASN A 193 -39.56 -5.70 2.56
CA ASN A 193 -40.49 -5.13 1.58
C ASN A 193 -41.72 -4.55 2.28
N LEU A 194 -42.30 -5.31 3.21
CA LEU A 194 -43.46 -4.86 4.00
C LEU A 194 -43.11 -3.71 4.95
N ALA A 195 -41.92 -3.74 5.56
CA ALA A 195 -41.41 -2.65 6.39
C ALA A 195 -41.34 -1.34 5.59
N LYS A 196 -40.80 -1.40 4.37
CA LYS A 196 -40.65 -0.25 3.47
C LYS A 196 -42.00 0.31 3.03
N GLU A 197 -42.98 -0.54 2.73
CA GLU A 197 -44.37 -0.13 2.45
C GLU A 197 -45.02 0.60 3.63
N SER A 198 -44.62 0.24 4.84
CA SER A 198 -45.05 0.89 6.10
C SER A 198 -44.20 2.11 6.48
N GLY A 199 -43.27 2.54 5.63
CA GLY A 199 -42.41 3.71 5.85
C GLY A 199 -41.21 3.48 6.78
N ILE A 200 -40.98 2.24 7.22
CA ILE A 200 -39.85 1.83 8.06
C ILE A 200 -38.71 1.35 7.16
N ILE A 201 -37.51 1.90 7.34
CA ILE A 201 -36.31 1.50 6.58
C ILE A 201 -35.19 1.03 7.51
N ASP A 202 -34.17 0.41 6.95
CA ASP A 202 -32.97 -0.06 7.66
C ASP A 202 -32.25 1.04 8.46
N ALA A 203 -32.26 2.29 7.98
CA ALA A 203 -31.76 3.44 8.74
C ALA A 203 -32.45 3.63 10.10
N ASP A 204 -33.74 3.29 10.22
CA ASP A 204 -34.48 3.46 11.49
C ASP A 204 -33.96 2.50 12.56
N PHE A 205 -33.62 1.27 12.17
CA PHE A 205 -32.99 0.28 13.04
C PHE A 205 -31.59 0.71 13.44
N TYR A 206 -30.78 1.19 12.48
CA TYR A 206 -29.44 1.67 12.80
C TYR A 206 -29.47 2.86 13.75
N LEU A 207 -30.38 3.82 13.58
CA LEU A 207 -30.52 4.95 14.50
C LEU A 207 -30.96 4.49 15.89
N ALA A 208 -31.88 3.52 15.97
CA ALA A 208 -32.30 2.92 17.23
C ALA A 208 -31.12 2.26 17.96
N ASP A 209 -30.29 1.52 17.21
CA ASP A 209 -29.07 0.90 17.71
C ASP A 209 -28.03 1.94 18.13
N LEU A 210 -27.75 2.93 17.28
CA LEU A 210 -26.71 3.93 17.47
C LEU A 210 -27.01 4.83 18.67
N LEU A 211 -28.28 5.20 18.88
CA LEU A 211 -28.73 6.07 19.96
C LEU A 211 -29.26 5.26 21.14
N SER A 212 -28.56 4.18 21.49
CA SER A 212 -28.91 3.31 22.61
C SER A 212 -27.80 3.23 23.67
N ASN A 213 -28.20 3.02 24.91
CA ASN A 213 -27.33 2.62 26.01
C ASN A 213 -27.85 1.30 26.62
N GLU A 214 -26.96 0.34 26.91
CA GLU A 214 -27.34 -1.00 27.39
C GLU A 214 -28.44 -1.69 26.54
N ASN A 215 -28.34 -1.55 25.21
CA ASN A 215 -29.33 -1.99 24.22
C ASN A 215 -30.75 -1.42 24.45
N GLU A 216 -30.85 -0.23 25.03
CA GLU A 216 -32.10 0.52 25.14
C GLU A 216 -31.94 1.87 24.45
N THR A 217 -32.75 2.11 23.41
CA THR A 217 -32.74 3.39 22.70
C THR A 217 -33.15 4.52 23.65
N ILE A 218 -32.31 5.55 23.71
CA ILE A 218 -32.46 6.69 24.62
C ILE A 218 -33.45 7.72 24.05
N SER A 219 -33.47 7.87 22.72
CA SER A 219 -34.38 8.80 22.03
C SER A 219 -35.74 8.15 21.73
N GLN A 220 -36.79 8.58 22.44
CA GLN A 220 -38.15 8.08 22.24
C GLN A 220 -38.83 8.58 20.95
N ASN A 221 -38.20 9.53 20.25
CA ASN A 221 -38.73 10.15 19.03
C ASN A 221 -38.29 9.42 17.74
N LEU A 222 -37.64 8.26 17.85
CA LEU A 222 -37.26 7.44 16.70
C LEU A 222 -38.42 6.53 16.23
N PHE A 223 -38.40 6.14 14.96
CA PHE A 223 -39.41 5.25 14.36
C PHE A 223 -39.31 3.82 14.88
N ALA A 224 -38.09 3.35 15.13
CA ALA A 224 -37.79 2.09 15.80
C ALA A 224 -37.11 2.36 17.16
N ILE A 225 -37.45 1.54 18.15
CA ILE A 225 -36.89 1.60 19.50
C ILE A 225 -36.32 0.22 19.83
N LEU A 226 -35.02 0.13 20.05
CA LEU A 226 -34.36 -1.07 20.55
C LEU A 226 -34.68 -1.23 22.04
N LYS A 227 -35.16 -2.41 22.42
CA LYS A 227 -35.43 -2.83 23.80
C LYS A 227 -34.76 -4.18 24.06
N LYS A 228 -33.54 -4.12 24.59
CA LYS A 228 -32.67 -5.27 24.86
C LYS A 228 -32.43 -6.12 23.62
N ASP A 229 -33.28 -7.09 23.36
CA ASP A 229 -33.15 -8.12 22.34
C ASP A 229 -34.19 -8.04 21.21
N TYR A 230 -35.04 -7.01 21.20
CA TYR A 230 -36.03 -6.77 20.15
C TYR A 230 -36.21 -5.28 19.82
N TYR A 231 -36.76 -4.99 18.65
CA TYR A 231 -37.20 -3.65 18.24
C TYR A 231 -38.71 -3.51 18.40
N GLU A 232 -39.16 -2.32 18.81
CA GLU A 232 -40.56 -1.92 18.91
C GLU A 232 -40.82 -0.67 18.06
N PHE A 233 -41.92 -0.65 17.32
CA PHE A 233 -42.27 0.47 16.42
C PHE A 233 -43.45 1.28 16.96
N ASN A 234 -43.43 2.59 16.72
CA ASN A 234 -44.45 3.51 17.21
C ASN A 234 -45.76 3.47 16.37
N LYS A 235 -46.66 2.56 16.78
CA LYS A 235 -48.14 2.54 16.77
C LYS A 235 -48.93 2.84 15.48
N THR A 236 -49.63 1.80 15.01
CA THR A 236 -50.97 1.89 14.39
C THR A 236 -52.08 1.73 15.44
N LYS A 237 -53.22 2.40 15.24
CA LYS A 237 -54.44 2.13 16.01
C LYS A 237 -55.06 0.84 15.46
N SER A 238 -55.37 -0.11 16.33
CA SER A 238 -56.25 -1.23 15.97
C SER A 238 -57.66 -0.74 15.62
N ASP A 239 -58.41 -1.54 14.87
CA ASP A 239 -59.82 -1.29 14.52
C ASP A 239 -60.75 -1.13 15.74
N LEU A 240 -60.27 -1.49 16.94
CA LEU A 240 -60.97 -1.39 18.22
C LEU A 240 -60.49 -0.21 19.10
N GLY A 241 -59.60 0.66 18.60
CA GLY A 241 -59.06 1.81 19.34
C GLY A 241 -57.93 1.50 20.31
N SER A 242 -57.54 0.23 20.46
CA SER A 242 -56.35 -0.19 21.20
C SER A 242 -55.08 0.10 20.40
N ILE A 243 -54.02 0.41 21.11
CA ILE A 243 -52.69 0.60 20.57
C ILE A 243 -52.03 -0.78 20.39
N ILE A 244 -51.57 -1.11 19.18
CA ILE A 244 -50.74 -2.29 18.93
C ILE A 244 -49.31 -1.81 18.67
N ASN A 245 -48.35 -2.39 19.40
CA ASN A 245 -46.94 -2.20 19.14
C ASN A 245 -46.43 -3.44 18.37
N GLU A 246 -46.07 -3.27 17.11
CA GLU A 246 -45.37 -4.32 16.36
C GLU A 246 -43.94 -4.47 16.86
N ARG A 247 -43.45 -5.71 16.85
CA ARG A 247 -42.11 -6.06 17.34
C ARG A 247 -41.43 -7.01 16.39
N THR A 248 -40.12 -6.86 16.27
CA THR A 248 -39.25 -7.81 15.56
C THR A 248 -37.99 -8.07 16.39
N SER A 249 -37.38 -9.23 16.22
CA SER A 249 -36.19 -9.68 16.95
C SER A 249 -35.05 -10.04 15.99
N PHE A 250 -33.98 -10.64 16.50
CA PHE A 250 -32.82 -11.08 15.72
C PHE A 250 -32.86 -12.60 15.50
N LYS A 251 -32.61 -13.05 14.27
CA LYS A 251 -32.55 -14.47 13.87
C LYS A 251 -31.39 -15.22 14.52
N ASP A 252 -30.33 -14.50 14.88
CA ASP A 252 -29.07 -15.03 15.40
C ASP A 252 -28.89 -14.78 16.91
N ASN A 253 -29.96 -14.42 17.62
CA ASN A 253 -29.92 -14.02 19.02
C ASN A 253 -28.89 -12.90 19.31
N GLN A 254 -28.84 -11.87 18.45
CA GLN A 254 -27.98 -10.69 18.54
C GLN A 254 -26.48 -10.96 18.44
N LYS A 255 -26.04 -12.12 17.92
CA LYS A 255 -24.62 -12.41 17.83
C LYS A 255 -23.87 -11.37 16.99
N ALA A 256 -24.30 -11.11 15.76
CA ALA A 256 -23.67 -10.13 14.88
C ALA A 256 -23.78 -8.71 15.43
N HIS A 257 -24.92 -8.39 16.06
CA HIS A 257 -25.15 -7.10 16.71
C HIS A 257 -24.15 -6.86 17.86
N HIS A 258 -23.94 -7.83 18.76
CA HIS A 258 -22.97 -7.71 19.85
C HIS A 258 -21.53 -7.62 19.34
N GLU A 259 -21.15 -8.44 18.35
CA GLU A 259 -19.82 -8.38 17.72
C GLU A 259 -19.55 -7.01 17.09
N PHE A 260 -20.55 -6.41 16.43
CA PHE A 260 -20.43 -5.09 15.83
C PHE A 260 -20.25 -3.98 16.87
N TRP A 261 -21.13 -3.92 17.87
CA TRP A 261 -21.15 -2.86 18.88
C TRP A 261 -20.12 -3.05 20.01
N ALA A 262 -19.39 -4.17 20.01
CA ALA A 262 -18.19 -4.34 20.84
C ALA A 262 -17.07 -3.36 20.43
N ILE A 263 -17.05 -2.91 19.17
CA ILE A 263 -15.94 -2.16 18.58
C ILE A 263 -16.27 -0.68 18.37
N TYR A 264 -17.55 -0.30 18.30
CA TYR A 264 -17.97 1.10 18.11
C TYR A 264 -18.65 1.66 19.36
N GLU A 265 -18.26 2.87 19.76
CA GLU A 265 -18.82 3.56 20.91
C GLU A 265 -20.23 4.06 20.58
N ARG A 266 -21.19 3.70 21.42
CA ARG A 266 -22.57 4.16 21.33
C ARG A 266 -23.16 4.41 22.73
N PRO A 267 -23.98 5.45 22.92
CA PRO A 267 -24.32 6.47 21.91
C PRO A 267 -23.13 7.40 21.61
N PRO A 268 -23.10 8.06 20.44
CA PRO A 268 -22.12 9.11 20.13
C PRO A 268 -22.24 10.28 21.12
N ARG A 269 -21.33 11.27 21.07
CA ARG A 269 -21.46 12.51 21.87
C ARG A 269 -22.82 13.17 21.64
N GLU A 270 -23.45 13.64 22.72
CA GLU A 270 -24.82 14.19 22.71
C GLU A 270 -25.00 15.34 21.70
N GLU A 271 -23.97 16.17 21.53
CA GLU A 271 -23.93 17.26 20.55
C GLU A 271 -24.15 16.81 19.09
N PHE A 272 -23.89 15.54 18.77
CA PHE A 272 -24.09 14.98 17.42
C PHE A 272 -25.48 14.40 17.20
N TRP A 273 -26.26 14.16 18.25
CA TRP A 273 -27.52 13.40 18.14
C TRP A 273 -28.52 14.09 17.23
N ASP A 274 -28.78 15.38 17.47
CA ASP A 274 -29.70 16.19 16.67
C ASP A 274 -29.29 16.22 15.20
N TYR A 275 -27.99 16.34 14.93
CA TYR A 275 -27.44 16.34 13.59
C TYR A 275 -27.67 14.99 12.89
N ILE A 276 -27.28 13.89 13.52
CA ILE A 276 -27.41 12.53 12.97
C ILE A 276 -28.89 12.19 12.70
N ILE A 277 -29.80 12.53 13.63
CA ILE A 277 -31.25 12.30 13.45
C ILE A 277 -31.79 13.14 12.29
N LYS A 278 -31.46 14.45 12.22
CA LYS A 278 -31.88 15.33 11.12
C LYS A 278 -31.32 14.87 9.78
N ARG A 279 -30.17 14.18 9.79
CA ARG A 279 -29.48 13.66 8.61
C ARG A 279 -29.80 12.19 8.30
N ARG A 280 -30.95 11.68 8.76
CA ARG A 280 -31.50 10.37 8.36
C ARG A 280 -31.52 10.17 6.85
N ASP A 281 -31.69 11.25 6.07
CA ASP A 281 -31.63 11.24 4.60
C ASP A 281 -30.28 10.78 4.02
N LEU A 282 -29.19 10.84 4.80
CA LEU A 282 -27.88 10.33 4.38
C LEU A 282 -27.73 8.82 4.53
N LEU A 283 -28.62 8.17 5.29
CA LEU A 283 -28.56 6.75 5.63
C LEU A 283 -29.36 5.90 4.63
N VAL A 284 -29.27 6.22 3.34
CA VAL A 284 -29.99 5.50 2.28
C VAL A 284 -29.09 4.41 1.72
N ASP A 285 -29.66 3.22 1.51
CA ASP A 285 -29.01 2.15 0.78
C ASP A 285 -28.62 2.67 -0.61
N GLN A 286 -27.31 2.82 -0.88
CA GLN A 286 -26.81 3.34 -2.15
C GLN A 286 -26.87 2.32 -3.28
N ASP A 287 -27.66 1.26 -3.13
CA ASP A 287 -27.91 0.30 -4.20
C ASP A 287 -28.92 0.83 -5.22
N VAL A 288 -28.48 1.83 -5.99
CA VAL A 288 -29.05 2.14 -7.31
C VAL A 288 -27.90 2.28 -8.32
N ARG A 289 -27.58 1.12 -8.90
CA ARG A 289 -27.00 0.88 -10.24
C ARG A 289 -25.51 1.21 -10.44
N GLU A 290 -24.71 0.15 -10.28
CA GLU A 290 -23.43 -0.14 -10.95
C GLU A 290 -23.56 -0.25 -12.49
N ARG A 291 -24.18 0.71 -13.17
CA ARG A 291 -24.31 0.69 -14.64
C ARG A 291 -23.35 1.64 -15.34
N LYS A 292 -22.36 0.99 -15.98
CA LYS A 292 -21.64 1.36 -17.21
C LYS A 292 -20.76 2.63 -17.20
N GLY A 293 -19.47 2.41 -17.40
CA GLY A 293 -18.61 3.26 -18.23
C GLY A 293 -17.77 4.34 -17.54
N ALA A 294 -18.19 4.87 -16.39
CA ALA A 294 -17.44 5.86 -15.63
C ALA A 294 -16.34 5.23 -14.76
N PHE A 295 -15.21 5.93 -14.57
CA PHE A 295 -14.17 5.52 -13.62
C PHE A 295 -14.71 5.70 -12.19
N PHE A 296 -15.12 4.59 -11.57
CA PHE A 296 -15.76 4.59 -10.26
C PHE A 296 -14.71 4.47 -9.15
N THR A 297 -14.80 5.35 -8.14
CA THR A 297 -14.01 5.22 -6.90
C THR A 297 -14.79 4.32 -5.93
N PRO A 298 -14.26 3.15 -5.55
CA PRO A 298 -14.90 2.26 -4.58
C PRO A 298 -15.23 2.97 -3.27
N ARG A 299 -16.42 2.71 -2.71
CA ARG A 299 -16.91 3.38 -1.50
C ARG A 299 -15.95 3.25 -0.32
N ILE A 300 -15.32 2.10 -0.14
CA ILE A 300 -14.32 1.87 0.91
C ILE A 300 -13.16 2.88 0.85
N TRP A 301 -12.76 3.32 -0.36
CA TRP A 301 -11.71 4.32 -0.54
C TRP A 301 -12.23 5.74 -0.40
N VAL A 302 -13.49 6.00 -0.78
CA VAL A 302 -14.15 7.30 -0.49
C VAL A 302 -14.23 7.52 1.02
N ASP A 303 -14.71 6.53 1.77
CA ASP A 303 -14.77 6.56 3.24
C ASP A 303 -13.38 6.82 3.84
N LYS A 304 -12.37 6.11 3.35
CA LYS A 304 -10.99 6.27 3.82
C LYS A 304 -10.40 7.65 3.49
N ALA A 305 -10.72 8.20 2.33
CA ALA A 305 -10.31 9.54 1.94
C ALA A 305 -10.92 10.61 2.85
N CYS A 306 -12.21 10.51 3.18
CA CYS A 306 -12.88 11.40 4.14
C CYS A 306 -12.27 11.28 5.55
N GLU A 307 -11.92 10.07 6.00
CA GLU A 307 -11.18 9.87 7.26
C GLU A 307 -9.86 10.66 7.26
N TYR A 308 -9.10 10.63 6.15
CA TYR A 308 -7.83 11.35 6.04
C TYR A 308 -8.02 12.87 5.94
N LEU A 309 -9.10 13.36 5.33
CA LEU A 309 -9.46 14.77 5.34
C LEU A 309 -9.75 15.25 6.77
N SER A 310 -10.62 14.55 7.50
CA SER A 310 -10.93 14.86 8.90
C SER A 310 -9.67 14.81 9.79
N LYS A 311 -8.83 13.79 9.63
CA LYS A 311 -7.54 13.67 10.33
C LYS A 311 -6.53 14.78 9.98
N THR A 312 -6.72 15.50 8.88
CA THR A 312 -5.80 16.55 8.42
C THR A 312 -6.31 17.94 8.76
N PHE A 313 -7.62 18.18 8.65
CA PHE A 313 -8.24 19.50 8.78
C PHE A 313 -9.20 19.63 9.98
N GLY A 314 -9.45 18.55 10.72
CA GLY A 314 -10.37 18.50 11.85
C GLY A 314 -11.76 17.97 11.48
N GLU A 315 -12.55 17.57 12.48
CA GLU A 315 -13.89 17.00 12.28
C GLU A 315 -14.88 18.00 11.65
N ASP A 316 -14.65 19.31 11.79
CA ASP A 316 -15.54 20.35 11.28
C ASP A 316 -15.17 20.90 9.90
N TYR A 317 -14.21 20.27 9.20
CA TYR A 317 -13.65 20.83 7.97
C TYR A 317 -14.70 21.10 6.86
N GLU A 318 -15.79 20.35 6.80
CA GLU A 318 -16.87 20.60 5.82
C GLU A 318 -17.58 21.95 5.98
N GLU A 319 -17.53 22.56 7.17
CA GLU A 319 -18.08 23.91 7.42
C GLU A 319 -17.10 25.02 7.02
N GLU A 320 -15.80 24.74 7.12
CA GLU A 320 -14.76 25.73 6.87
C GLU A 320 -14.22 25.75 5.44
N TYR A 321 -14.31 24.63 4.73
CA TYR A 321 -13.68 24.42 3.42
C TYR A 321 -14.72 24.22 2.31
N TYR A 322 -14.36 24.65 1.11
CA TYR A 322 -15.06 24.34 -0.13
C TYR A 322 -14.47 23.07 -0.75
N ILE A 323 -15.32 22.19 -1.28
CA ILE A 323 -14.92 20.96 -1.95
C ILE A 323 -15.27 21.06 -3.43
N TRP A 324 -14.31 20.83 -4.31
CA TRP A 324 -14.58 20.72 -5.75
C TRP A 324 -13.97 19.45 -6.33
N ASP A 325 -14.84 18.57 -6.83
CA ASP A 325 -14.44 17.46 -7.68
C ASP A 325 -14.47 17.89 -9.15
N LEU A 326 -13.26 18.03 -9.72
CA LEU A 326 -13.04 18.51 -11.08
C LEU A 326 -13.38 17.48 -12.15
N ALA A 327 -13.40 16.19 -11.79
CA ALA A 327 -13.57 15.07 -12.69
C ALA A 327 -14.51 14.02 -12.07
N GLY A 328 -15.66 14.47 -11.58
CA GLY A 328 -16.47 13.70 -10.64
C GLY A 328 -17.20 12.49 -11.22
N GLY A 329 -17.19 12.31 -12.56
CA GLY A 329 -17.96 11.25 -13.21
C GLY A 329 -19.41 11.30 -12.75
N THR A 330 -19.94 10.18 -12.25
CA THR A 330 -21.30 10.10 -11.69
C THR A 330 -21.43 10.57 -10.22
N GLY A 331 -20.40 11.22 -9.67
CA GLY A 331 -20.43 11.90 -8.37
C GLY A 331 -20.17 11.01 -7.15
N ASN A 332 -19.65 9.79 -7.33
CA ASN A 332 -19.48 8.83 -6.22
C ASN A 332 -18.47 9.27 -5.17
N LEU A 333 -17.44 10.01 -5.59
CA LEU A 333 -16.43 10.53 -4.67
C LEU A 333 -17.05 11.53 -3.68
N LEU A 334 -18.14 12.21 -4.05
CA LEU A 334 -18.82 13.20 -3.23
C LEU A 334 -19.92 12.62 -2.32
N ALA A 335 -20.13 11.30 -2.36
CA ALA A 335 -21.25 10.62 -1.71
C ALA A 335 -21.32 10.77 -0.18
N ASN A 336 -20.19 11.04 0.48
CA ASN A 336 -20.08 11.13 1.94
C ASN A 336 -20.24 12.53 2.50
N PHE A 337 -20.15 13.54 1.64
CA PHE A 337 -20.15 14.92 2.12
C PHE A 337 -21.54 15.37 2.50
N THR A 338 -21.58 16.08 3.60
CA THR A 338 -22.79 16.44 4.30
C THR A 338 -23.15 17.91 4.12
N ASN A 339 -22.18 18.79 3.82
CA ASN A 339 -22.44 20.22 3.60
C ASN A 339 -22.60 20.60 2.11
N LYS A 340 -23.78 20.35 1.52
CA LYS A 340 -24.02 20.61 0.09
C LYS A 340 -23.78 22.04 -0.40
N LYS A 341 -23.77 23.04 0.48
CA LYS A 341 -23.48 24.44 0.14
C LYS A 341 -22.04 24.65 -0.33
N ASN A 342 -21.12 23.82 0.17
CA ASN A 342 -19.70 23.97 -0.09
C ASN A 342 -19.17 23.00 -1.15
N ILE A 343 -20.03 22.16 -1.73
CA ILE A 343 -19.64 21.10 -2.66
C ILE A 343 -19.94 21.53 -4.10
N PHE A 344 -18.96 21.34 -4.98
CA PHE A 344 -19.05 21.53 -6.42
C PHE A 344 -18.60 20.25 -7.14
N CYS A 345 -19.26 19.93 -8.25
CA CYS A 345 -18.94 18.76 -9.06
C CYS A 345 -18.93 19.15 -10.53
N SER A 346 -17.85 18.81 -11.23
CA SER A 346 -17.79 18.94 -12.67
C SER A 346 -17.29 17.68 -13.35
N THR A 347 -17.74 17.45 -14.58
CA THR A 347 -17.27 16.35 -15.42
C THR A 347 -17.40 16.72 -16.90
N LEU A 348 -16.64 16.05 -17.75
CA LEU A 348 -16.63 16.27 -19.20
C LEU A 348 -17.92 15.75 -19.85
N ASP A 349 -18.43 14.60 -19.40
CA ASP A 349 -19.57 13.92 -20.03
C ASP A 349 -20.90 14.47 -19.52
N LYS A 350 -21.78 14.87 -20.45
CA LYS A 350 -23.12 15.34 -20.12
C LYS A 350 -24.00 14.24 -19.53
N ALA A 351 -23.80 12.98 -19.93
CA ALA A 351 -24.55 11.85 -19.38
C ALA A 351 -24.29 11.66 -17.88
N ASP A 352 -23.05 11.84 -17.44
CA ASP A 352 -22.67 11.78 -16.03
C ASP A 352 -23.36 12.88 -15.20
N ILE A 353 -23.44 14.10 -15.75
CA ILE A 353 -24.18 15.22 -15.15
C ILE A 353 -25.66 14.87 -14.96
N ASP A 354 -26.27 14.29 -15.98
CA ASP A 354 -27.69 13.92 -15.94
C ASP A 354 -27.95 12.81 -14.90
N VAL A 355 -27.01 11.85 -14.73
CA VAL A 355 -27.06 10.85 -13.65
C VAL A 355 -26.97 11.49 -12.28
N ILE A 356 -26.08 12.47 -12.08
CA ILE A 356 -25.98 13.19 -10.80
C ILE A 356 -27.28 13.97 -10.53
N HIS A 357 -27.87 14.64 -11.52
CA HIS A 357 -29.16 15.32 -11.35
C HIS A 357 -30.29 14.35 -10.99
N GLU A 358 -30.34 13.16 -11.59
CA GLU A 358 -31.29 12.11 -11.19
C GLU A 358 -31.07 11.68 -9.73
N ARG A 359 -29.81 11.51 -9.31
CA ARG A 359 -29.46 11.22 -7.91
C ARG A 359 -29.90 12.33 -6.96
N ILE A 360 -29.74 13.60 -7.34
CA ILE A 360 -30.21 14.75 -6.54
C ILE A 360 -31.72 14.70 -6.37
N LYS A 361 -32.48 14.44 -7.43
CA LYS A 361 -33.94 14.26 -7.37
C LYS A 361 -34.35 13.10 -6.45
N ASN A 362 -33.49 12.10 -6.34
CA ASN A 362 -33.66 10.93 -5.48
C ASN A 362 -33.01 11.08 -4.08
N GLY A 363 -32.59 12.28 -3.68
CA GLY A 363 -32.13 12.58 -2.32
C GLY A 363 -30.63 12.74 -2.14
N ALA A 364 -29.81 12.70 -3.19
CA ALA A 364 -28.38 12.97 -3.07
C ALA A 364 -28.12 14.40 -2.59
N ASN A 365 -27.18 14.55 -1.67
CA ASN A 365 -26.90 15.80 -0.98
C ASN A 365 -26.00 16.75 -1.80
N LEU A 366 -26.49 17.20 -2.95
CA LEU A 366 -25.84 18.16 -3.85
C LEU A 366 -26.86 19.18 -4.36
N PHE A 367 -26.40 20.40 -4.70
CA PHE A 367 -27.24 21.36 -5.42
C PHE A 367 -27.11 21.18 -6.93
N GLU A 368 -28.24 21.17 -7.66
CA GLU A 368 -28.21 21.02 -9.12
C GLU A 368 -27.32 22.07 -9.80
N ASN A 369 -27.37 23.34 -9.36
CA ASN A 369 -26.54 24.41 -9.91
C ASN A 369 -25.04 24.32 -9.57
N HIS A 370 -24.65 23.42 -8.66
CA HIS A 370 -23.25 23.14 -8.33
C HIS A 370 -22.69 21.95 -9.14
N VAL A 371 -23.53 21.32 -9.96
CA VAL A 371 -23.17 20.22 -10.84
C VAL A 371 -23.22 20.73 -12.28
N PHE A 372 -22.06 20.77 -12.95
CA PHE A 372 -21.95 21.41 -14.27
C PHE A 372 -20.96 20.71 -15.19
N GLN A 373 -21.25 20.72 -16.49
CA GLN A 373 -20.35 20.16 -17.50
C GLN A 373 -19.13 21.08 -17.68
N PHE A 374 -17.92 20.54 -17.54
CA PHE A 374 -16.68 21.30 -17.67
C PHE A 374 -15.54 20.43 -18.20
N ASP A 375 -14.88 20.88 -19.27
CA ASP A 375 -13.63 20.28 -19.74
C ASP A 375 -12.45 20.92 -19.01
N PHE A 376 -12.03 20.29 -17.91
CA PHE A 376 -10.94 20.80 -17.07
C PHE A 376 -9.60 20.92 -17.79
N LEU A 377 -9.40 20.38 -18.99
CA LEU A 377 -8.14 20.56 -19.73
C LEU A 377 -8.26 21.56 -20.88
N ASN A 378 -9.44 22.10 -21.17
CA ASN A 378 -9.65 23.00 -22.31
C ASN A 378 -10.43 24.27 -21.97
N ASP A 379 -11.45 24.19 -21.11
CA ASP A 379 -12.33 25.32 -20.82
C ASP A 379 -11.67 26.36 -19.89
N GLU A 380 -12.05 27.63 -20.03
CA GLU A 380 -11.57 28.74 -19.19
C GLU A 380 -12.32 28.85 -17.86
N PHE A 381 -11.62 29.22 -16.78
CA PHE A 381 -12.23 29.39 -15.45
C PHE A 381 -13.07 30.65 -15.29
N PHE A 382 -12.78 31.70 -16.06
CA PHE A 382 -13.39 33.02 -15.86
C PHE A 382 -14.04 33.52 -17.13
N ASP A 383 -15.09 34.32 -16.94
CA ASP A 383 -15.68 35.09 -18.03
C ASP A 383 -14.63 36.01 -18.68
N GLU A 384 -14.55 35.97 -20.00
CA GLU A 384 -13.77 36.89 -20.80
C GLU A 384 -14.59 38.16 -21.01
N VAL A 385 -13.99 39.32 -20.77
CA VAL A 385 -14.64 40.64 -20.89
C VAL A 385 -13.88 41.52 -21.87
N ASP A 386 -14.60 42.39 -22.57
CA ASP A 386 -13.98 43.47 -23.35
C ASP A 386 -13.47 44.61 -22.46
N ASP A 387 -12.81 45.62 -23.07
CA ASP A 387 -12.29 46.81 -22.38
C ASP A 387 -13.36 47.62 -21.63
N LYS A 388 -14.64 47.36 -21.88
CA LYS A 388 -15.79 48.03 -21.24
C LYS A 388 -16.45 47.15 -20.17
N GLY A 389 -15.86 46.00 -19.86
CA GLY A 389 -16.35 45.06 -18.86
C GLY A 389 -17.55 44.22 -19.33
N LYS A 390 -17.88 44.23 -20.62
CA LYS A 390 -18.94 43.39 -21.17
C LYS A 390 -18.41 41.99 -21.41
N ILE A 391 -19.11 40.98 -20.88
CA ILE A 391 -18.79 39.56 -21.10
C ILE A 391 -18.89 39.25 -22.60
N ILE A 392 -17.77 38.88 -23.21
CA ILE A 392 -17.65 38.44 -24.60
C ILE A 392 -17.64 36.91 -24.72
N HIS A 393 -17.10 36.21 -23.73
CA HIS A 393 -17.18 34.77 -23.62
C HIS A 393 -17.46 34.38 -22.17
N LYS A 394 -18.56 33.67 -21.94
CA LYS A 394 -18.97 33.28 -20.59
C LYS A 394 -18.32 31.94 -20.22
N SER A 395 -17.70 31.86 -19.04
CA SER A 395 -17.20 30.60 -18.51
C SER A 395 -18.35 29.66 -18.18
N LYS A 396 -18.07 28.36 -18.31
CA LYS A 396 -18.98 27.29 -17.87
C LYS A 396 -18.96 27.10 -16.34
N LEU A 397 -18.02 27.73 -15.61
CA LEU A 397 -18.01 27.68 -14.15
C LEU A 397 -19.19 28.48 -13.57
N PRO A 398 -19.89 27.92 -12.56
CA PRO A 398 -20.86 28.67 -11.76
C PRO A 398 -20.23 29.94 -11.16
N LEU A 399 -21.00 31.03 -11.15
CA LEU A 399 -20.51 32.34 -10.69
C LEU A 399 -19.94 32.30 -9.27
N ASN A 400 -20.60 31.57 -8.36
CA ASN A 400 -20.13 31.42 -6.99
C ASN A 400 -18.78 30.70 -6.88
N LEU A 401 -18.51 29.71 -7.75
CA LEU A 401 -17.20 29.07 -7.82
C LEU A 401 -16.14 30.01 -8.41
N GLN A 402 -16.48 30.80 -9.43
CA GLN A 402 -15.58 31.85 -9.94
C GLN A 402 -15.21 32.86 -8.85
N GLU A 403 -16.16 33.25 -8.00
CA GLU A 403 -15.91 34.14 -6.85
C GLU A 403 -14.98 33.51 -5.81
N ILE A 404 -15.15 32.22 -5.50
CA ILE A 404 -14.23 31.47 -4.63
C ILE A 404 -12.81 31.45 -5.21
N LEU A 405 -12.68 31.23 -6.52
CA LEU A 405 -11.38 31.18 -7.19
C LEU A 405 -10.69 32.55 -7.27
N LYS A 406 -11.45 33.65 -7.37
CA LYS A 406 -10.90 35.02 -7.42
C LYS A 406 -10.45 35.53 -6.05
N ASP A 407 -11.14 35.13 -4.98
CA ASP A 407 -10.83 35.53 -3.62
C ASP A 407 -9.72 34.65 -3.02
N GLU A 408 -8.57 35.24 -2.69
CA GLU A 408 -7.42 34.52 -2.14
C GLU A 408 -7.73 33.76 -0.85
N ASN A 409 -8.52 34.34 0.07
CA ASN A 409 -8.84 33.72 1.35
C ASN A 409 -9.80 32.54 1.18
N LYS A 410 -10.75 32.66 0.25
CA LYS A 410 -11.65 31.55 -0.09
C LYS A 410 -10.93 30.46 -0.87
N ARG A 411 -10.05 30.82 -1.80
CA ARG A 411 -9.26 29.89 -2.61
C ARG A 411 -8.31 29.05 -1.75
N LYS A 412 -7.70 29.64 -0.71
CA LYS A 412 -6.92 28.90 0.32
C LYS A 412 -7.74 27.85 1.09
N LYS A 413 -9.06 28.02 1.13
CA LYS A 413 -10.02 27.09 1.74
C LYS A 413 -10.69 26.17 0.70
N LEU A 414 -10.24 26.18 -0.56
CA LEU A 414 -10.72 25.25 -1.58
C LEU A 414 -9.89 23.97 -1.55
N ILE A 415 -10.56 22.84 -1.32
CA ILE A 415 -10.00 21.50 -1.47
C ILE A 415 -10.45 20.97 -2.82
N ILE A 416 -9.49 20.79 -3.72
CA ILE A 416 -9.69 19.99 -4.93
C ILE A 416 -9.68 18.52 -4.53
N PHE A 417 -10.85 17.87 -4.56
CA PHE A 417 -11.03 16.47 -4.14
C PHE A 417 -11.31 15.60 -5.36
N ILE A 418 -10.31 14.84 -5.83
CA ILE A 418 -10.34 14.32 -7.21
C ILE A 418 -9.81 12.89 -7.34
N ASN A 419 -10.45 12.11 -8.23
CA ASN A 419 -9.89 10.89 -8.82
C ASN A 419 -9.77 11.10 -10.36
N PRO A 420 -8.66 11.67 -10.86
CA PRO A 420 -8.50 12.05 -12.26
C PRO A 420 -8.32 10.81 -13.17
N PRO A 421 -8.54 10.95 -14.49
CA PRO A 421 -8.34 9.86 -15.43
C PRO A 421 -6.87 9.40 -15.54
N TYR A 422 -6.66 8.09 -15.60
CA TYR A 422 -5.35 7.42 -15.61
C TYR A 422 -4.75 7.10 -16.99
N ALA A 423 -5.35 7.58 -18.10
CA ALA A 423 -4.89 7.17 -19.43
C ALA A 423 -3.49 7.72 -19.75
N GLU A 424 -2.60 6.82 -20.20
CA GLU A 424 -1.26 7.15 -20.69
C GLU A 424 -1.25 7.10 -22.23
N ALA A 425 -0.60 8.06 -22.90
CA ALA A 425 -0.53 8.12 -24.36
C ALA A 425 0.17 6.91 -25.02
N GLY A 426 0.90 6.09 -24.25
CA GLY A 426 1.60 4.89 -24.72
C GLY A 426 1.20 3.64 -23.94
N THR A 427 0.04 3.07 -24.22
CA THR A 427 -0.44 1.86 -23.51
C THR A 427 0.30 0.59 -23.91
N SER A 428 0.42 -0.34 -22.95
CA SER A 428 0.94 -1.71 -23.06
C SER A 428 0.17 -2.64 -24.00
N SER A 429 -0.91 -2.18 -24.64
CA SER A 429 -1.58 -2.83 -25.77
C SER A 429 -0.67 -3.05 -26.98
N THR A 430 0.44 -2.33 -27.05
CA THR A 430 1.54 -2.52 -28.02
C THR A 430 2.36 -3.79 -27.77
N LYS A 431 2.41 -4.31 -26.53
CA LYS A 431 3.13 -5.57 -26.23
C LYS A 431 2.39 -6.82 -26.72
N ASN A 432 1.08 -6.74 -26.98
CA ASN A 432 0.24 -7.88 -27.36
C ASN A 432 -0.44 -7.75 -28.74
N ASN A 433 -0.14 -6.72 -29.54
CA ASN A 433 -0.76 -6.48 -30.87
C ASN A 433 -2.31 -6.44 -30.88
N THR A 434 -2.98 -6.16 -29.76
CA THR A 434 -4.46 -6.23 -29.65
C THR A 434 -5.18 -4.90 -29.46
N GLY A 435 -4.51 -3.74 -29.60
CA GLY A 435 -5.19 -2.45 -29.43
C GLY A 435 -4.64 -1.35 -30.34
N LYS A 436 -5.55 -0.65 -31.04
CA LYS A 436 -5.29 0.68 -31.60
C LYS A 436 -5.01 1.63 -30.43
N ASN A 437 -3.96 2.44 -30.54
CA ASN A 437 -3.64 3.45 -29.55
C ASN A 437 -4.87 4.32 -29.23
N LYS A 438 -5.11 4.65 -27.95
CA LYS A 438 -5.85 5.88 -27.60
C LYS A 438 -4.93 7.10 -27.76
N GLU A 439 -4.17 7.15 -28.87
CA GLU A 439 -2.99 8.00 -29.12
C GLU A 439 -3.27 9.52 -29.02
N ARG A 440 -4.53 9.92 -28.86
CA ARG A 440 -4.99 11.31 -28.97
C ARG A 440 -5.51 11.93 -27.68
N VAL A 441 -6.00 11.15 -26.71
CA VAL A 441 -6.73 11.74 -25.57
C VAL A 441 -5.82 12.59 -24.66
N ALA A 442 -4.59 12.12 -24.41
CA ALA A 442 -3.63 12.86 -23.57
C ALA A 442 -2.84 13.93 -24.34
N ARG A 443 -2.84 13.94 -25.68
CA ARG A 443 -1.98 14.83 -26.47
C ARG A 443 -2.70 15.97 -27.17
N GLU A 444 -4.03 15.94 -27.24
CA GLU A 444 -4.85 16.92 -27.96
C GLU A 444 -5.68 17.78 -26.98
N ASN A 445 -5.02 18.45 -26.02
CA ASN A 445 -5.68 19.43 -25.14
C ASN A 445 -4.79 20.65 -24.87
N LYS A 446 -5.43 21.75 -24.45
CA LYS A 446 -4.78 23.05 -24.23
C LYS A 446 -3.66 22.98 -23.17
N ILE A 447 -3.88 22.24 -22.09
CA ILE A 447 -2.92 22.12 -20.98
C ILE A 447 -1.68 21.34 -21.38
N CYS A 448 -1.84 20.28 -22.17
CA CYS A 448 -0.75 19.50 -22.74
C CYS A 448 0.24 20.39 -23.50
N GLU A 449 -0.25 21.32 -24.32
CA GLU A 449 0.63 22.25 -25.04
C GLU A 449 1.13 23.41 -24.17
N LYS A 450 0.25 24.04 -23.38
CA LYS A 450 0.59 25.18 -22.51
C LYS A 450 1.71 24.87 -21.52
N TYR A 451 1.70 23.68 -20.92
CA TYR A 451 2.66 23.27 -19.88
C TYR A 451 3.59 22.15 -20.33
N LYS A 452 3.72 21.91 -21.64
CA LYS A 452 4.60 20.88 -22.22
C LYS A 452 6.02 20.91 -21.66
N ASP A 453 6.58 22.11 -21.54
CA ASP A 453 7.93 22.28 -21.02
C ASP A 453 8.01 21.98 -19.53
N ILE A 454 6.98 22.28 -18.74
CA ILE A 454 6.97 21.92 -17.31
C ILE A 454 6.79 20.42 -17.12
N LEU A 455 5.85 19.82 -17.86
CA LEU A 455 5.49 18.41 -17.75
C LEU A 455 6.59 17.48 -18.27
N GLY A 456 7.31 17.85 -19.34
CA GLY A 456 8.30 16.98 -19.97
C GLY A 456 7.69 15.62 -20.35
N ARG A 457 8.28 14.51 -19.87
CA ARG A 457 7.73 13.15 -20.13
C ARG A 457 6.44 12.86 -19.37
N ALA A 458 6.19 13.52 -18.25
CA ALA A 458 4.93 13.41 -17.51
C ALA A 458 3.73 13.88 -18.33
N ASN A 459 3.96 14.65 -19.42
CA ASN A 459 2.90 15.10 -20.30
C ASN A 459 2.13 13.97 -21.00
N ASN A 460 2.68 12.75 -21.02
CA ASN A 460 1.96 11.59 -21.56
C ASN A 460 0.86 11.05 -20.62
N GLU A 461 0.75 11.60 -19.40
CA GLU A 461 -0.15 11.14 -18.33
C GLU A 461 -1.23 12.19 -18.06
N LEU A 462 -2.50 11.85 -18.29
CA LEU A 462 -3.61 12.80 -18.10
C LEU A 462 -3.68 13.36 -16.68
N PHE A 463 -3.55 12.52 -15.66
CA PHE A 463 -3.59 12.99 -14.27
C PHE A 463 -2.51 14.05 -13.97
N ALA A 464 -1.35 13.97 -14.62
CA ALA A 464 -0.27 14.95 -14.45
C ALA A 464 -0.64 16.32 -15.04
N GLN A 465 -1.40 16.32 -16.14
CA GLN A 465 -1.93 17.54 -16.75
C GLN A 465 -2.97 18.21 -15.85
N PHE A 466 -3.85 17.42 -15.22
CA PHE A 466 -4.76 17.93 -14.19
C PHE A 466 -3.98 18.58 -13.05
N PHE A 467 -2.99 17.87 -12.49
CA PHE A 467 -2.21 18.35 -11.35
C PHE A 467 -1.45 19.62 -11.67
N ILE A 468 -0.83 19.73 -12.85
CA ILE A 468 -0.10 20.95 -13.20
C ILE A 468 -1.03 22.14 -13.45
N ARG A 469 -2.22 21.91 -14.04
CA ARG A 469 -3.22 22.98 -14.19
C ARG A 469 -3.68 23.48 -12.83
N ILE A 470 -4.01 22.58 -11.90
CA ILE A 470 -4.36 22.94 -10.51
C ILE A 470 -3.23 23.77 -9.90
N TYR A 471 -2.00 23.28 -9.95
CA TYR A 471 -0.84 23.94 -9.35
C TYR A 471 -0.56 25.33 -9.93
N CYS A 472 -0.67 25.50 -11.24
CA CYS A 472 -0.32 26.74 -11.93
C CYS A 472 -1.48 27.75 -12.02
N GLU A 473 -2.73 27.30 -11.98
CA GLU A 473 -3.91 28.17 -12.25
C GLU A 473 -4.86 28.31 -11.06
N ILE A 474 -4.75 27.46 -10.03
CA ILE A 474 -5.53 27.52 -8.79
C ILE A 474 -4.56 27.69 -7.62
N GLU A 475 -3.93 28.86 -7.55
CA GLU A 475 -2.87 29.14 -6.57
C GLU A 475 -3.36 28.99 -5.12
N ASP A 476 -2.49 28.50 -4.23
CA ASP A 476 -2.72 28.35 -2.79
C ASP A 476 -3.86 27.41 -2.35
N CYS A 477 -4.52 26.68 -3.25
CA CYS A 477 -5.55 25.72 -2.85
C CYS A 477 -4.96 24.49 -2.15
N LEU A 478 -5.83 23.67 -1.57
CA LEU A 478 -5.52 22.33 -1.10
C LEU A 478 -5.88 21.33 -2.20
N MET A 479 -5.12 20.23 -2.32
CA MET A 479 -5.43 19.15 -3.24
C MET A 479 -5.42 17.82 -2.51
N ALA A 480 -6.51 17.09 -2.59
CA ALA A 480 -6.70 15.76 -2.03
C ALA A 480 -7.06 14.82 -3.18
N SER A 481 -6.10 14.01 -3.63
CA SER A 481 -6.22 13.31 -4.91
C SER A 481 -5.89 11.83 -4.81
N PHE A 482 -6.72 10.99 -5.43
CA PHE A 482 -6.31 9.66 -5.88
C PHE A 482 -5.44 9.78 -7.12
N SER A 483 -4.31 9.09 -7.20
CA SER A 483 -3.55 8.96 -8.45
C SER A 483 -2.57 7.79 -8.42
N THR A 484 -1.91 7.49 -9.54
CA THR A 484 -0.67 6.70 -9.48
C THR A 484 0.40 7.50 -8.74
N LEU A 485 1.38 6.80 -8.14
CA LEU A 485 2.49 7.44 -7.43
C LEU A 485 3.66 7.85 -8.34
N LYS A 486 3.51 7.77 -9.68
CA LYS A 486 4.61 8.09 -10.63
C LYS A 486 5.15 9.51 -10.42
N TYR A 487 4.30 10.49 -10.12
CA TYR A 487 4.72 11.87 -9.90
C TYR A 487 5.61 12.07 -8.67
N VAL A 488 5.52 11.16 -7.68
CA VAL A 488 6.32 11.23 -6.45
C VAL A 488 7.76 10.82 -6.70
N ASN A 489 8.01 9.67 -7.35
CA ASN A 489 9.36 9.09 -7.41
C ASN A 489 9.79 8.52 -8.78
N SER A 490 8.96 8.56 -9.83
CA SER A 490 9.38 8.07 -11.16
C SER A 490 10.39 9.01 -11.82
N THR A 491 11.33 8.45 -12.58
CA THR A 491 12.30 9.21 -13.37
C THR A 491 11.66 10.02 -14.50
N ASN A 492 10.51 9.61 -15.04
CA ASN A 492 9.80 10.35 -16.08
C ASN A 492 9.16 11.65 -15.55
N PHE A 493 9.05 11.81 -14.24
CA PHE A 493 8.43 12.95 -13.57
C PHE A 493 9.45 13.91 -12.93
N ILE A 494 10.75 13.74 -13.19
CA ILE A 494 11.80 14.64 -12.65
C ILE A 494 11.50 16.10 -13.01
N LYS A 495 11.23 16.39 -14.30
CA LYS A 495 10.92 17.76 -14.78
C LYS A 495 9.63 18.32 -14.15
N PHE A 496 8.60 17.48 -14.00
CA PHE A 496 7.37 17.86 -13.31
C PHE A 496 7.63 18.30 -11.86
N ARG A 497 8.45 17.54 -11.12
CA ARG A 497 8.79 17.85 -9.71
C ARG A 497 9.69 19.08 -9.55
N GLU A 498 10.39 19.53 -10.59
CA GLU A 498 11.11 20.81 -10.56
C GLU A 498 10.17 22.00 -10.40
N SER A 499 8.91 21.86 -10.85
CA SER A 499 7.87 22.88 -10.74
C SER A 499 6.85 22.57 -9.65
N PHE A 500 6.30 21.35 -9.60
CA PHE A 500 5.29 20.95 -8.61
C PHE A 500 5.93 20.81 -7.23
N LYS A 501 5.88 21.89 -6.45
CA LYS A 501 6.49 22.00 -5.11
C LYS A 501 5.43 22.13 -4.01
N ALA A 502 4.41 21.28 -4.01
CA ALA A 502 3.40 21.33 -2.97
C ALA A 502 3.89 20.67 -1.67
N LYS A 503 3.48 21.18 -0.50
CA LYS A 503 3.78 20.51 0.77
C LYS A 503 2.88 19.28 0.95
N PHE A 504 3.49 18.12 1.14
CA PHE A 504 2.76 16.90 1.51
C PHE A 504 2.22 17.01 2.94
N LEU A 505 0.95 16.68 3.14
CA LEU A 505 0.31 16.69 4.45
C LEU A 505 0.09 15.28 5.00
N LYS A 506 -0.68 14.46 4.28
CA LYS A 506 -1.07 13.10 4.71
C LYS A 506 -1.50 12.27 3.50
N GLY A 507 -1.48 10.95 3.63
CA GLY A 507 -1.99 10.08 2.58
C GLY A 507 -1.81 8.59 2.85
N PHE A 508 -2.44 7.79 2.00
CA PHE A 508 -2.38 6.33 2.03
C PHE A 508 -2.28 5.74 0.62
N MET A 509 -1.96 4.46 0.51
CA MET A 509 -1.91 3.70 -0.74
C MET A 509 -2.67 2.38 -0.65
N VAL A 510 -3.27 1.99 -1.77
CA VAL A 510 -4.12 0.80 -1.91
C VAL A 510 -3.82 0.08 -3.24
N PRO A 511 -4.15 -1.21 -3.36
CA PRO A 511 -3.95 -1.94 -4.61
C PRO A 511 -4.85 -1.43 -5.73
N SER A 512 -4.28 -1.19 -6.92
CA SER A 512 -4.97 -0.63 -8.08
C SER A 512 -6.14 -1.49 -8.56
N TYR A 513 -6.05 -2.82 -8.41
CA TYR A 513 -7.08 -3.76 -8.85
C TYR A 513 -8.38 -3.70 -8.02
N THR A 514 -8.44 -2.83 -7.01
CA THR A 514 -9.68 -2.54 -6.28
C THR A 514 -10.53 -1.47 -6.94
N PHE A 515 -9.97 -0.68 -7.87
CA PHE A 515 -10.71 0.33 -8.62
C PHE A 515 -11.32 -0.29 -9.88
N ASP A 516 -12.56 0.10 -10.18
CA ASP A 516 -13.26 -0.40 -11.35
C ASP A 516 -12.53 -0.03 -12.65
N ASN A 517 -12.46 -1.01 -13.56
CA ASN A 517 -11.80 -0.87 -14.87
C ASN A 517 -10.29 -0.60 -14.82
N VAL A 518 -9.64 -0.64 -13.65
CA VAL A 518 -8.18 -0.55 -13.53
C VAL A 518 -7.58 -1.96 -13.56
N LYS A 519 -6.98 -2.32 -14.71
CA LYS A 519 -6.24 -3.58 -14.86
C LYS A 519 -4.78 -3.37 -14.53
N GLY A 520 -4.29 -4.02 -13.48
CA GLY A 520 -2.86 -4.00 -13.12
C GLY A 520 -2.62 -4.27 -11.64
N ASN A 521 -1.35 -4.48 -11.31
CA ASN A 521 -0.88 -4.75 -9.95
C ASN A 521 0.11 -3.66 -9.52
N PHE A 522 -0.41 -2.48 -9.19
CA PHE A 522 0.38 -1.30 -8.81
C PHE A 522 -0.37 -0.50 -7.71
N PRO A 523 0.26 0.48 -7.05
CA PRO A 523 -0.41 1.24 -6.00
C PRO A 523 -1.14 2.46 -6.59
N ILE A 524 -2.36 2.69 -6.10
CA ILE A 524 -3.04 3.97 -6.20
C ILE A 524 -2.92 4.64 -4.84
N GLY A 525 -2.48 5.90 -4.81
CA GLY A 525 -2.33 6.68 -3.59
C GLY A 525 -3.42 7.75 -3.48
N PHE A 526 -3.97 7.93 -2.28
CA PHE A 526 -4.73 9.13 -1.91
C PHE A 526 -3.81 10.06 -1.12
N LEU A 527 -3.47 11.21 -1.68
CA LEU A 527 -2.51 12.14 -1.08
C LEU A 527 -3.13 13.54 -0.95
N ILE A 528 -2.86 14.17 0.20
CA ILE A 528 -3.27 15.54 0.52
C ILE A 528 -2.05 16.46 0.46
N TRP A 529 -2.18 17.55 -0.29
CA TRP A 529 -1.15 18.52 -0.59
C TRP A 529 -1.63 19.94 -0.29
N ASP A 530 -0.73 20.77 0.24
CA ASP A 530 -0.91 22.21 0.45
C ASP A 530 -0.10 22.97 -0.60
N MET A 531 -0.79 23.59 -1.56
CA MET A 531 -0.15 24.30 -2.68
C MET A 531 0.39 25.67 -2.27
N SER A 532 -0.05 26.21 -1.13
CA SER A 532 0.43 27.50 -0.62
C SER A 532 1.88 27.43 -0.09
N LYS A 533 2.36 26.23 0.20
CA LYS A 533 3.70 25.98 0.74
C LYS A 533 4.58 25.31 -0.30
N LYS A 534 5.67 26.00 -0.67
CA LYS A 534 6.63 25.56 -1.68
C LYS A 534 7.69 24.63 -1.08
N GLU A 535 7.53 23.32 -1.23
CA GLU A 535 8.43 22.28 -0.71
C GLU A 535 8.83 21.26 -1.79
N GLU A 536 10.12 20.93 -1.90
CA GLU A 536 10.59 19.87 -2.80
C GLU A 536 10.17 18.50 -2.24
N ILE A 537 9.53 17.67 -3.07
CA ILE A 537 9.16 16.30 -2.70
C ILE A 537 10.44 15.47 -2.57
N LYS A 538 10.98 15.33 -1.35
CA LYS A 538 12.17 14.50 -1.06
C LYS A 538 11.79 13.13 -0.54
N LYS A 539 10.85 13.10 0.41
CA LYS A 539 10.38 11.90 1.08
C LYS A 539 8.92 12.09 1.49
N ILE A 540 8.09 11.09 1.24
CA ILE A 540 6.74 11.01 1.81
C ILE A 540 6.54 9.67 2.49
N LYS A 541 5.66 9.64 3.48
CA LYS A 541 5.23 8.42 4.18
C LYS A 541 3.76 8.19 3.88
N LEU A 542 3.42 6.99 3.41
CA LEU A 542 2.05 6.57 3.13
C LEU A 542 1.70 5.36 3.99
N ASP A 543 0.51 5.38 4.55
CA ASP A 543 -0.11 4.21 5.17
C ASP A 543 -0.55 3.23 4.06
N ILE A 544 -0.39 1.93 4.28
CA ILE A 544 -0.68 0.89 3.29
C ILE A 544 -1.95 0.16 3.72
N PHE A 545 -2.92 0.03 2.82
CA PHE A 545 -4.10 -0.79 3.06
C PHE A 545 -4.25 -1.89 1.99
N ASN A 546 -4.67 -3.09 2.41
CA ASN A 546 -5.03 -4.17 1.48
C ASN A 546 -6.40 -3.93 0.84
N GLU A 547 -6.83 -4.81 -0.07
CA GLU A 547 -8.10 -4.69 -0.79
C GLU A 547 -9.36 -4.63 0.07
N ASN A 548 -9.27 -5.10 1.32
CA ASN A 548 -10.38 -5.11 2.28
C ASN A 548 -10.34 -3.89 3.22
N GLY A 549 -9.41 -2.94 3.00
CA GLY A 549 -9.25 -1.75 3.83
C GLY A 549 -8.52 -1.99 5.15
N ASN A 550 -7.85 -3.13 5.31
CA ASN A 550 -7.03 -3.41 6.49
C ASN A 550 -5.66 -2.77 6.35
N PHE A 551 -5.17 -2.19 7.44
CA PHE A 551 -3.86 -1.56 7.44
C PHE A 551 -2.77 -2.65 7.43
N LEU A 552 -1.70 -2.42 6.66
CA LEU A 552 -0.60 -3.37 6.46
C LEU A 552 0.74 -2.84 7.00
N GLY A 553 0.77 -1.60 7.47
CA GLY A 553 2.00 -0.88 7.79
C GLY A 553 2.08 0.44 7.02
N ALA A 554 3.25 1.05 7.05
CA ALA A 554 3.52 2.29 6.34
C ALA A 554 4.79 2.15 5.50
N LYS A 555 4.83 2.87 4.38
CA LYS A 555 5.93 2.87 3.43
C LYS A 555 6.43 4.27 3.16
N HIS A 556 7.73 4.39 2.96
CA HIS A 556 8.35 5.61 2.47
C HIS A 556 8.55 5.58 0.96
N PHE A 557 8.28 6.72 0.33
CA PHE A 557 8.67 6.97 -1.06
C PHE A 557 9.75 8.04 -1.07
N TYR A 558 10.82 7.77 -1.80
CA TYR A 558 12.01 8.61 -1.88
C TYR A 558 12.16 9.20 -3.28
N ASN A 559 12.54 10.46 -3.34
CA ASN A 559 12.96 11.14 -4.58
C ASN A 559 14.35 11.72 -4.34
N ASP A 560 15.32 10.83 -4.26
CA ASP A 560 16.72 11.20 -4.10
C ASP A 560 17.37 11.51 -5.45
N LYS A 561 18.37 12.39 -5.43
CA LYS A 561 19.18 12.73 -6.60
C LYS A 561 20.25 11.68 -6.91
N GLN A 562 20.14 10.49 -6.30
CA GLN A 562 21.09 9.40 -6.49
C GLN A 562 20.95 8.82 -7.89
N GLU A 563 22.08 8.39 -8.46
CA GLU A 563 22.09 7.78 -9.78
C GLU A 563 21.38 6.42 -9.77
N SER A 564 20.87 5.98 -10.91
CA SER A 564 20.21 4.68 -11.02
C SER A 564 21.22 3.54 -11.15
N ILE A 565 20.79 2.32 -10.79
CA ILE A 565 21.57 1.09 -11.01
C ILE A 565 21.96 0.89 -12.49
N ASN A 566 21.16 1.40 -13.42
CA ASN A 566 21.46 1.33 -14.85
C ASN A 566 22.71 2.15 -15.23
N LYS A 567 23.01 3.23 -14.50
CA LYS A 567 24.24 4.00 -14.71
C LYS A 567 25.47 3.26 -14.14
N TRP A 568 25.29 2.50 -13.06
CA TRP A 568 26.30 1.57 -12.55
C TRP A 568 26.59 0.45 -13.57
N LEU A 569 25.54 -0.19 -14.08
CA LEU A 569 25.63 -1.29 -15.05
C LEU A 569 26.45 -0.92 -16.31
N ARG A 570 26.25 0.29 -16.85
CA ARG A 570 26.95 0.82 -18.03
C ARG A 570 28.48 0.91 -17.88
N LYS A 571 29.00 0.91 -16.64
CA LYS A 571 30.45 0.94 -16.40
C LYS A 571 31.14 -0.36 -16.80
N PHE A 572 30.37 -1.44 -16.94
CA PHE A 572 30.86 -2.78 -17.25
C PHE A 572 30.46 -3.25 -18.66
N SER A 573 30.08 -2.30 -19.53
CA SER A 573 29.72 -2.61 -20.91
C SER A 573 30.96 -2.99 -21.72
N ILE A 574 30.87 -4.13 -22.39
CA ILE A 574 31.89 -4.64 -23.31
C ILE A 574 31.41 -4.49 -24.76
N LYS A 575 32.31 -4.68 -25.73
CA LYS A 575 31.99 -4.71 -27.17
C LYS A 575 32.11 -6.15 -27.67
N ASP A 576 31.05 -6.65 -28.31
CA ASP A 576 30.94 -7.90 -29.08
C ASP A 576 31.99 -8.99 -28.75
N ASN A 577 31.59 -9.98 -27.95
CA ASN A 577 32.16 -11.33 -27.78
C ASN A 577 31.61 -11.93 -26.48
N GLY A 578 30.32 -12.31 -26.48
CA GLY A 578 29.63 -12.68 -25.25
C GLY A 578 29.25 -14.14 -25.15
N ILE A 579 29.40 -14.70 -23.94
CA ILE A 579 28.82 -15.99 -23.53
C ILE A 579 27.28 -15.92 -23.37
N GLY A 580 26.72 -14.72 -23.43
CA GLY A 580 25.28 -14.42 -23.35
C GLY A 580 25.03 -12.91 -23.31
N VAL A 581 23.76 -12.53 -23.10
CA VAL A 581 23.32 -11.14 -23.05
C VAL A 581 22.35 -10.92 -21.89
N LEU A 582 22.59 -9.89 -21.08
CA LEU A 582 21.64 -9.36 -20.13
C LEU A 582 20.66 -8.43 -20.86
N MET A 583 19.37 -8.73 -20.80
CA MET A 583 18.28 -7.81 -21.13
C MET A 583 17.82 -7.09 -19.85
N ALA A 584 17.65 -5.78 -19.92
CA ALA A 584 17.12 -4.94 -18.84
C ALA A 584 16.28 -3.78 -19.39
N ASP A 585 15.63 -3.03 -18.50
CA ASP A 585 14.79 -1.88 -18.84
C ASP A 585 14.87 -0.86 -17.67
N ALA A 586 13.84 -0.02 -17.47
CA ALA A 586 13.77 0.95 -16.37
C ALA A 586 14.17 0.33 -15.01
N PRO A 587 14.87 1.08 -14.15
CA PRO A 587 15.45 0.59 -12.91
C PRO A 587 14.42 0.53 -11.77
N ASP A 588 13.26 -0.11 -11.99
CA ASP A 588 12.20 -0.25 -10.99
C ASP A 588 11.54 -1.63 -11.03
N PHE A 589 10.69 -1.90 -10.04
CA PHE A 589 9.96 -3.16 -9.96
C PHE A 589 8.88 -3.32 -11.05
N GLN A 590 8.35 -2.23 -11.61
CA GLN A 590 7.38 -2.28 -12.70
C GLN A 590 7.93 -3.03 -13.93
N MET A 591 9.22 -2.83 -14.21
CA MET A 591 9.91 -3.41 -15.36
C MET A 591 10.75 -4.66 -15.00
N GLN A 592 10.54 -5.22 -13.82
CA GLN A 592 11.33 -6.32 -13.26
C GLN A 592 11.26 -7.62 -14.07
N ASN A 593 10.09 -7.92 -14.65
CA ASN A 593 9.87 -9.12 -15.46
C ASN A 593 10.60 -9.12 -16.82
N LEU A 594 11.27 -8.02 -17.16
CA LEU A 594 12.04 -7.83 -18.37
C LEU A 594 13.53 -8.07 -18.17
N VAL A 595 13.98 -8.14 -16.90
CA VAL A 595 15.38 -8.41 -16.58
C VAL A 595 15.62 -9.91 -16.76
N ALA A 596 16.37 -10.30 -17.78
CA ALA A 596 16.61 -11.69 -18.12
C ALA A 596 17.98 -11.91 -18.76
N LEU A 597 18.51 -13.13 -18.67
CA LEU A 597 19.64 -13.57 -19.50
C LEU A 597 19.12 -14.26 -20.76
N LEU A 598 19.72 -13.95 -21.90
CA LEU A 598 19.36 -14.45 -23.22
C LEU A 598 20.62 -14.89 -23.97
N ASN A 599 20.49 -15.80 -24.94
CA ASN A 599 21.62 -16.16 -25.80
C ASN A 599 22.08 -14.96 -26.64
N LYS A 600 21.11 -14.15 -27.13
CA LYS A 600 21.35 -13.03 -28.05
C LYS A 600 20.40 -11.87 -27.79
N LYS A 601 20.76 -10.68 -28.28
CA LYS A 601 19.90 -9.48 -28.24
C LYS A 601 18.60 -9.71 -29.00
N THR A 602 17.51 -9.13 -28.52
CA THR A 602 16.22 -9.12 -29.22
C THR A 602 15.98 -7.77 -29.90
N ASN A 603 14.99 -7.69 -30.79
CA ASN A 603 14.61 -6.44 -31.46
C ASN A 603 13.85 -5.43 -30.55
N ARG A 604 13.75 -5.73 -29.26
CA ARG A 604 13.04 -4.88 -28.30
C ARG A 604 13.82 -3.59 -28.05
N HIS A 605 13.11 -2.47 -27.86
CA HIS A 605 13.71 -1.29 -27.26
C HIS A 605 13.94 -1.52 -25.75
N GLY A 606 15.19 -1.57 -25.33
CA GLY A 606 15.59 -1.83 -23.95
C GLY A 606 17.10 -1.67 -23.76
N ILE A 607 17.59 -2.02 -22.59
CA ILE A 607 19.03 -2.08 -22.29
C ILE A 607 19.49 -3.50 -22.57
N PHE A 608 20.55 -3.64 -23.38
CA PHE A 608 21.23 -4.91 -23.60
C PHE A 608 22.70 -4.78 -23.26
N GLN A 609 23.24 -5.76 -22.55
CA GLN A 609 24.66 -5.82 -22.21
C GLN A 609 25.18 -7.22 -22.49
N ASP A 610 26.16 -7.31 -23.38
CA ASP A 610 26.87 -8.56 -23.64
C ASP A 610 27.66 -8.98 -22.39
N ILE A 611 27.77 -10.29 -22.19
CA ILE A 611 28.36 -10.89 -20.99
C ILE A 611 29.63 -11.63 -21.40
N ASP A 612 30.74 -11.43 -20.70
CA ASP A 612 31.97 -12.21 -20.86
C ASP A 612 32.61 -12.49 -19.48
N GLN A 613 33.81 -13.06 -19.49
CA GLN A 613 34.56 -13.34 -18.25
C GLN A 613 34.84 -12.10 -17.39
N THR A 614 34.97 -10.92 -17.99
CA THR A 614 35.37 -9.69 -17.30
C THR A 614 34.22 -9.02 -16.55
N ASN A 615 32.98 -9.25 -17.00
CA ASN A 615 31.81 -8.58 -16.43
C ASN A 615 30.77 -9.51 -15.80
N ILE A 616 30.92 -10.83 -15.91
CA ILE A 616 29.91 -11.80 -15.45
C ILE A 616 29.50 -11.63 -13.98
N ILE A 617 30.45 -11.32 -13.08
CA ILE A 617 30.14 -11.06 -11.67
C ILE A 617 29.30 -9.79 -11.49
N ASN A 618 29.61 -8.73 -12.23
CA ASN A 618 28.83 -7.49 -12.18
C ASN A 618 27.41 -7.71 -12.75
N ILE A 619 27.29 -8.52 -13.79
CA ILE A 619 25.99 -8.93 -14.34
C ILE A 619 25.20 -9.79 -13.34
N ALA A 620 25.87 -10.70 -12.63
CA ALA A 620 25.26 -11.53 -11.59
C ALA A 620 24.72 -10.68 -10.43
N ILE A 621 25.47 -9.67 -9.98
CA ILE A 621 25.01 -8.71 -8.98
C ILE A 621 23.79 -7.96 -9.51
N TYR A 622 23.87 -7.36 -10.71
CA TYR A 622 22.76 -6.62 -11.30
C TYR A 622 21.49 -7.48 -11.35
N PHE A 623 21.61 -8.68 -11.91
CA PHE A 623 20.50 -9.59 -12.11
C PHE A 623 19.90 -10.02 -10.78
N SER A 624 20.73 -10.40 -9.81
CA SER A 624 20.28 -10.90 -8.51
C SER A 624 19.66 -9.81 -7.66
N VAL A 625 20.26 -8.61 -7.62
CA VAL A 625 19.68 -7.42 -6.96
C VAL A 625 18.29 -7.14 -7.50
N ARG A 626 18.12 -7.21 -8.82
CA ARG A 626 16.82 -7.00 -9.45
C ARG A 626 15.85 -8.12 -9.05
N GLN A 627 16.26 -9.39 -9.12
CA GLN A 627 15.35 -10.54 -9.07
C GLN A 627 15.13 -11.18 -7.68
N ALA A 628 16.00 -10.94 -6.70
CA ALA A 628 15.93 -11.58 -5.38
C ALA A 628 14.68 -11.17 -4.58
N ILE A 629 14.24 -9.93 -4.76
CA ILE A 629 13.02 -9.41 -4.12
C ILE A 629 11.86 -9.54 -5.12
N PRO A 630 10.76 -10.23 -4.79
CA PRO A 630 9.62 -10.32 -5.67
C PRO A 630 8.96 -8.97 -5.93
N ALA A 631 8.58 -8.71 -7.19
CA ALA A 631 7.76 -7.55 -7.53
C ALA A 631 6.32 -7.75 -6.99
N THR A 632 5.82 -6.74 -6.28
CA THR A 632 4.49 -6.66 -5.71
C THR A 632 3.89 -5.28 -6.03
N TRP A 633 2.57 -5.10 -5.84
CA TRP A 633 1.98 -3.77 -5.99
C TRP A 633 2.54 -2.75 -4.98
N ILE A 634 3.09 -3.21 -3.85
CA ILE A 634 3.65 -2.34 -2.81
C ILE A 634 4.99 -1.75 -3.27
N ASN A 635 5.85 -2.54 -3.91
CA ASN A 635 7.18 -2.12 -4.36
C ASN A 635 7.28 -1.73 -5.84
N ASP A 636 6.20 -1.81 -6.61
CA ASP A 636 6.10 -1.49 -8.05
C ASP A 636 6.77 -0.16 -8.50
N ARG A 637 6.96 0.80 -7.59
CA ARG A 637 7.61 2.10 -7.86
C ARG A 637 8.97 2.30 -7.21
N ASP A 638 9.49 1.33 -6.46
CA ASP A 638 10.80 1.48 -5.82
C ASP A 638 11.89 1.50 -6.88
N GLN A 639 12.77 2.48 -6.77
CA GLN A 639 13.84 2.71 -7.74
C GLN A 639 15.10 2.00 -7.27
N PHE A 640 15.69 1.20 -8.14
CA PHE A 640 17.01 0.60 -7.92
C PHE A 640 18.10 1.64 -8.19
N LEU A 641 18.92 1.89 -7.18
CA LEU A 641 19.90 2.96 -7.15
C LEU A 641 21.32 2.45 -7.40
N TYR A 642 22.19 3.38 -7.72
CA TYR A 642 23.63 3.17 -7.81
C TYR A 642 24.16 2.79 -6.41
N PRO A 643 24.85 1.65 -6.24
CA PRO A 643 25.25 1.17 -4.92
C PRO A 643 26.37 1.99 -4.27
N ASN A 644 26.50 1.88 -2.96
CA ASN A 644 27.70 2.33 -2.24
C ASN A 644 28.89 1.35 -2.48
N ASP A 645 30.07 1.67 -1.95
CA ASP A 645 31.28 0.89 -2.23
C ASP A 645 31.44 -0.38 -1.36
N LEU A 646 30.55 -0.64 -0.40
CA LEU A 646 30.68 -1.75 0.54
C LEU A 646 30.63 -3.12 -0.15
N TYR A 647 29.78 -3.30 -1.16
CA TYR A 647 29.67 -4.56 -1.90
C TYR A 647 30.97 -4.98 -2.60
N LYS A 648 31.88 -4.02 -2.87
CA LYS A 648 33.13 -4.29 -3.60
C LYS A 648 34.07 -5.22 -2.84
N ASN A 649 33.95 -5.30 -1.52
CA ASN A 649 34.80 -6.15 -0.68
C ASN A 649 34.05 -7.38 -0.12
N ASP A 650 32.80 -7.60 -0.53
CA ASP A 650 32.01 -8.75 -0.11
C ASP A 650 32.00 -9.82 -1.21
N ASP A 651 33.04 -10.65 -1.22
CA ASP A 651 33.16 -11.73 -2.21
C ASP A 651 32.11 -12.83 -2.02
N GLU A 652 31.63 -13.03 -0.79
CA GLU A 652 30.53 -13.95 -0.51
C GLU A 652 29.25 -13.48 -1.21
N PHE A 653 28.84 -12.22 -1.06
CA PHE A 653 27.67 -11.66 -1.75
C PHE A 653 27.80 -11.75 -3.28
N LYS A 654 28.99 -11.48 -3.84
CA LYS A 654 29.23 -11.60 -5.28
C LYS A 654 29.07 -13.04 -5.76
N SER A 655 29.62 -14.01 -5.03
CA SER A 655 29.51 -15.43 -5.35
C SER A 655 28.07 -15.93 -5.22
N ASP A 656 27.35 -15.51 -4.17
CA ASP A 656 25.95 -15.83 -3.94
C ASP A 656 25.06 -15.26 -5.06
N CYS A 657 25.35 -14.04 -5.52
CA CYS A 657 24.69 -13.48 -6.71
C CYS A 657 24.94 -14.32 -7.98
N LEU A 658 26.14 -14.88 -8.16
CA LEU A 658 26.43 -15.76 -9.29
C LEU A 658 25.59 -17.05 -9.21
N ALA A 659 25.58 -17.71 -8.06
CA ALA A 659 24.78 -18.92 -7.85
C ALA A 659 23.28 -18.65 -8.06
N PHE A 660 22.76 -17.55 -7.51
CA PHE A 660 21.37 -17.14 -7.70
C PHE A 660 21.04 -16.92 -9.19
N MET A 661 21.88 -16.18 -9.91
CA MET A 661 21.69 -15.90 -11.34
C MET A 661 21.61 -17.19 -12.18
N LEU A 662 22.45 -18.18 -11.89
CA LEU A 662 22.51 -19.43 -12.64
C LEU A 662 21.20 -20.22 -12.59
N PHE A 663 20.56 -20.28 -11.42
CA PHE A 663 19.37 -21.11 -11.18
C PHE A 663 18.04 -20.34 -11.15
N HIS A 664 18.06 -19.02 -11.31
CA HIS A 664 16.82 -18.23 -11.36
C HIS A 664 16.08 -18.41 -12.69
N GLY A 665 14.74 -18.43 -12.66
CA GLY A 665 13.90 -18.65 -13.85
C GLY A 665 13.94 -17.56 -14.93
N GLN A 666 14.58 -16.41 -14.67
CA GLN A 666 14.86 -15.38 -15.68
C GLN A 666 16.20 -15.55 -16.36
N ASN A 667 17.00 -16.55 -15.98
CA ASN A 667 18.01 -17.09 -16.86
C ASN A 667 17.28 -17.90 -17.96
N ARG A 668 17.17 -17.32 -19.15
CA ARG A 668 16.44 -17.90 -20.30
C ARG A 668 17.40 -18.31 -21.42
N ILE A 669 18.67 -18.55 -21.09
CA ILE A 669 19.60 -19.21 -22.00
C ILE A 669 18.98 -20.54 -22.43
N SER A 670 19.06 -20.87 -23.72
CA SER A 670 18.59 -22.13 -24.28
C SER A 670 19.63 -22.71 -25.22
N ALA A 671 19.91 -24.00 -25.09
CA ALA A 671 20.76 -24.73 -26.02
C ALA A 671 20.17 -24.81 -27.44
N LYS A 672 18.88 -24.52 -27.60
CA LYS A 672 18.21 -24.45 -28.91
C LYS A 672 18.54 -23.16 -29.67
N GLU A 673 19.02 -22.12 -28.98
CA GLU A 673 19.27 -20.79 -29.56
C GLU A 673 20.77 -20.45 -29.70
N GLY A 674 21.66 -21.29 -29.15
CA GLY A 674 23.11 -21.19 -29.24
C GLY A 674 23.82 -22.01 -28.16
N ILE A 675 25.15 -21.92 -28.12
CA ILE A 675 25.98 -22.61 -27.12
C ILE A 675 25.57 -22.16 -25.71
N ASN A 676 25.35 -23.11 -24.82
CA ASN A 676 25.08 -22.83 -23.41
C ASN A 676 26.39 -22.80 -22.61
N HIS A 677 26.82 -21.60 -22.26
CA HIS A 677 28.04 -21.39 -21.48
C HIS A 677 27.82 -21.41 -19.96
N PHE A 678 26.56 -21.53 -19.48
CA PHE A 678 26.17 -21.30 -18.09
C PHE A 678 25.99 -22.59 -17.26
N ILE A 679 26.47 -23.74 -17.73
CA ILE A 679 26.41 -25.00 -16.96
C ILE A 679 27.52 -24.99 -15.89
N PRO A 680 27.19 -25.02 -14.59
CA PRO A 680 28.19 -24.89 -13.51
C PRO A 680 28.81 -26.23 -13.08
N PHE A 681 28.60 -27.31 -13.84
CA PHE A 681 29.00 -28.67 -13.50
C PHE A 681 29.78 -29.29 -14.66
N SER A 682 30.68 -30.23 -14.34
CA SER A 682 31.31 -31.08 -15.36
C SER A 682 30.43 -32.27 -15.75
N GLU A 683 30.72 -32.87 -16.90
CA GLU A 683 30.09 -34.10 -17.39
C GLU A 683 30.25 -35.24 -16.38
N THR A 684 31.42 -35.35 -15.76
CA THR A 684 31.72 -36.37 -14.74
C THR A 684 30.83 -36.19 -13.51
N GLU A 685 30.61 -34.96 -13.07
CA GLU A 685 29.74 -34.65 -11.94
C GLU A 685 28.26 -34.97 -12.20
N LEU A 686 27.85 -34.92 -13.47
CA LEU A 686 26.49 -35.22 -13.92
C LEU A 686 26.31 -36.67 -14.41
N GLY A 687 27.38 -37.46 -14.46
CA GLY A 687 27.34 -38.85 -14.94
C GLY A 687 27.15 -38.99 -16.45
N ILE A 688 27.50 -37.96 -17.23
CA ILE A 688 27.35 -37.94 -18.68
C ILE A 688 28.53 -38.68 -19.31
N THR A 689 28.23 -39.66 -20.15
CA THR A 689 29.24 -40.51 -20.82
C THR A 689 29.09 -40.58 -22.34
N LYS A 690 27.99 -40.03 -22.87
CA LYS A 690 27.62 -40.18 -24.29
C LYS A 690 28.24 -39.10 -25.18
N GLU A 691 28.33 -37.87 -24.69
CA GLU A 691 28.78 -36.71 -25.46
C GLU A 691 29.31 -35.63 -24.50
N ALA A 692 30.33 -34.88 -24.94
CA ALA A 692 30.91 -33.78 -24.17
C ALA A 692 30.10 -32.49 -24.31
N PHE A 693 30.16 -31.61 -23.33
CA PHE A 693 29.56 -30.29 -23.43
C PHE A 693 30.27 -29.44 -24.49
N GLU A 694 29.50 -28.63 -25.21
CA GLU A 694 30.03 -27.66 -26.16
C GLU A 694 30.79 -26.52 -25.48
N SER A 695 30.57 -26.32 -24.17
CA SER A 695 31.26 -25.33 -23.36
C SER A 695 31.35 -25.76 -21.90
N ASP A 696 32.56 -25.70 -21.34
CA ASP A 696 32.85 -25.88 -19.90
C ASP A 696 33.16 -24.54 -19.20
N PHE A 697 32.88 -23.41 -19.86
CA PHE A 697 33.21 -22.06 -19.39
C PHE A 697 32.79 -21.81 -17.93
N MET A 698 31.52 -21.94 -17.57
CA MET A 698 31.06 -21.59 -16.21
C MET A 698 31.66 -22.50 -15.14
N TYR A 699 31.80 -23.79 -15.43
CA TYR A 699 32.47 -24.73 -14.53
C TYR A 699 33.92 -24.30 -14.27
N LYS A 700 34.71 -24.04 -15.33
CA LYS A 700 36.09 -23.56 -15.21
C LYS A 700 36.19 -22.19 -14.53
N PHE A 701 35.27 -21.28 -14.85
CA PHE A 701 35.22 -19.95 -14.24
C PHE A 701 35.05 -20.05 -12.72
N ILE A 702 34.12 -20.89 -12.25
CA ILE A 702 33.90 -21.15 -10.83
C ILE A 702 35.12 -21.78 -10.16
N LYS A 703 35.80 -22.71 -10.85
CA LYS A 703 37.00 -23.37 -10.33
C LYS A 703 38.24 -22.49 -10.33
N GLY A 704 38.20 -21.33 -11.00
CA GLY A 704 39.39 -20.51 -11.21
C GLY A 704 40.33 -21.13 -12.23
N GLU A 705 39.84 -21.89 -13.20
CA GLU A 705 40.65 -22.59 -14.22
C GLU A 705 40.68 -21.84 -15.56
N ILE A 706 40.22 -20.58 -15.57
CA ILE A 706 40.29 -19.67 -16.73
C ILE A 706 41.47 -18.73 -16.55
N LYS A 707 42.24 -18.50 -17.61
CA LYS A 707 43.36 -17.55 -17.61
C LYS A 707 42.86 -16.12 -17.53
N ASP A 708 43.47 -15.32 -16.67
CA ASP A 708 43.27 -13.87 -16.62
C ASP A 708 43.99 -13.20 -17.79
N GLU A 709 43.23 -12.72 -18.77
CA GLU A 709 43.77 -11.98 -19.91
C GLU A 709 44.44 -10.65 -19.51
N ASN A 710 44.20 -10.15 -18.29
CA ASN A 710 44.85 -8.96 -17.76
C ASN A 710 46.14 -9.27 -17.00
N SER A 711 46.44 -10.53 -16.70
CA SER A 711 47.71 -10.92 -16.09
C SER A 711 48.79 -10.99 -17.15
N LEU A 712 49.88 -10.25 -16.94
CA LEU A 712 51.08 -10.28 -17.80
C LEU A 712 51.73 -11.68 -17.85
N PHE A 713 51.45 -12.53 -16.86
CA PHE A 713 52.00 -13.88 -16.73
C PHE A 713 50.98 -14.97 -17.05
N GLY A 714 49.76 -14.61 -17.43
CA GLY A 714 48.68 -15.55 -17.72
C GLY A 714 48.23 -16.34 -16.48
N ASP A 715 48.23 -15.69 -15.31
CA ASP A 715 47.74 -16.27 -14.07
C ASP A 715 46.28 -16.70 -14.21
N GLU A 716 45.89 -17.70 -13.44
CA GLU A 716 44.51 -18.17 -13.38
C GLU A 716 43.64 -17.25 -12.50
N LEU A 717 42.35 -17.17 -12.82
CA LEU A 717 41.38 -16.44 -11.99
C LEU A 717 41.25 -17.08 -10.61
N VAL A 718 40.94 -16.28 -9.60
CA VAL A 718 40.70 -16.78 -8.24
C VAL A 718 39.45 -17.67 -8.24
N LYS A 719 39.58 -18.88 -7.67
CA LYS A 719 38.47 -19.80 -7.44
C LYS A 719 37.34 -19.13 -6.65
N ILE A 720 36.11 -19.36 -7.08
CA ILE A 720 34.92 -18.83 -6.41
C ILE A 720 34.56 -19.72 -5.22
N GLU A 721 34.52 -19.12 -4.04
CA GLU A 721 34.04 -19.74 -2.81
C GLU A 721 32.61 -19.29 -2.53
N PHE A 722 31.67 -20.23 -2.56
CA PHE A 722 30.26 -19.98 -2.31
C PHE A 722 29.92 -20.14 -0.83
N SER A 723 28.92 -19.39 -0.35
CA SER A 723 28.35 -19.61 0.96
C SER A 723 27.62 -20.95 1.09
N LEU A 724 27.23 -21.31 2.32
CA LEU A 724 26.47 -22.53 2.58
C LEU A 724 25.13 -22.56 1.83
N GLU A 725 24.40 -21.44 1.78
CA GLU A 725 23.11 -21.36 1.09
C GLU A 725 23.28 -21.51 -0.43
N ALA A 726 24.32 -20.88 -1.00
CA ALA A 726 24.63 -21.03 -2.41
C ALA A 726 25.12 -22.45 -2.77
N GLN A 727 25.87 -23.10 -1.87
CA GLN A 727 26.27 -24.51 -2.03
C GLN A 727 25.06 -25.46 -2.04
N GLU A 728 24.08 -25.26 -1.16
CA GLU A 728 22.85 -26.07 -1.18
C GLU A 728 22.02 -25.81 -2.45
N LEU A 729 22.00 -24.58 -2.97
CA LEU A 729 21.38 -24.27 -4.26
C LEU A 729 22.09 -25.00 -5.42
N LEU A 730 23.43 -24.95 -5.47
CA LEU A 730 24.24 -25.68 -6.47
C LEU A 730 24.00 -27.19 -6.39
N LYS A 731 23.91 -27.75 -5.18
CA LYS A 731 23.62 -29.17 -4.96
C LYS A 731 22.23 -29.56 -5.45
N ALA A 732 21.19 -28.79 -5.13
CA ALA A 732 19.84 -29.02 -5.63
C ALA A 732 19.80 -28.92 -7.18
N GLY A 733 20.51 -27.95 -7.75
CA GLY A 733 20.70 -27.82 -9.19
C GLY A 733 21.37 -29.04 -9.81
N LYS A 734 22.44 -29.54 -9.18
CA LYS A 734 23.18 -30.71 -9.65
C LYS A 734 22.31 -31.96 -9.71
N GLU A 735 21.49 -32.21 -8.68
CA GLU A 735 20.59 -33.37 -8.66
C GLU A 735 19.50 -33.27 -9.74
N LEU A 736 18.96 -32.07 -9.99
CA LEU A 736 18.03 -31.84 -11.10
C LEU A 736 18.68 -32.09 -12.48
N PHE A 737 19.91 -31.60 -12.69
CA PHE A 737 20.65 -31.81 -13.94
C PHE A 737 20.99 -33.29 -14.14
N LYS A 738 21.48 -33.98 -13.09
CA LYS A 738 21.72 -35.44 -13.13
C LYS A 738 20.46 -36.20 -13.55
N TYR A 739 19.31 -35.89 -12.93
CA TYR A 739 18.05 -36.53 -13.27
C TYR A 739 17.64 -36.26 -14.72
N TYR A 740 17.80 -35.03 -15.21
CA TYR A 740 17.56 -34.74 -16.62
C TYR A 740 18.41 -35.63 -17.55
N HIS A 741 19.69 -35.82 -17.25
CA HIS A 741 20.59 -36.63 -18.08
C HIS A 741 20.28 -38.14 -18.08
N THR A 742 19.48 -38.65 -17.15
CA THR A 742 18.98 -40.04 -17.23
C THR A 742 18.01 -40.25 -18.39
N HIS A 743 17.46 -39.17 -18.97
CA HIS A 743 16.51 -39.18 -20.08
C HIS A 743 17.19 -39.02 -21.45
N SER A 744 18.47 -39.39 -21.55
CA SER A 744 19.26 -39.20 -22.77
C SER A 744 18.79 -39.98 -24.01
N GLU A 745 17.88 -40.94 -23.84
CA GLU A 745 17.22 -41.66 -24.95
C GLU A 745 15.87 -41.04 -25.35
N ASP A 746 15.36 -40.07 -24.58
CA ASP A 746 14.04 -39.50 -24.80
C ASP A 746 14.06 -38.43 -25.89
N LYS A 747 12.94 -38.34 -26.62
CA LYS A 747 12.76 -37.34 -27.67
C LYS A 747 12.82 -35.92 -27.09
N GLY A 748 13.70 -35.09 -27.63
CA GLY A 748 13.86 -33.70 -27.20
C GLY A 748 14.91 -33.48 -26.11
N TYR A 749 15.65 -34.53 -25.74
CA TYR A 749 16.88 -34.40 -24.96
C TYR A 749 17.92 -33.51 -25.66
N LEU A 750 18.64 -32.71 -24.88
CA LEU A 750 19.71 -31.83 -25.30
C LEU A 750 20.89 -32.02 -24.34
N VAL A 751 22.07 -32.40 -24.83
CA VAL A 751 23.23 -32.58 -23.94
C VAL A 751 23.59 -31.27 -23.25
N ASN A 752 23.56 -30.13 -23.94
CA ASN A 752 23.91 -28.83 -23.39
C ASN A 752 22.74 -28.10 -22.68
N ALA A 753 21.72 -28.81 -22.21
CA ALA A 753 20.51 -28.21 -21.67
C ALA A 753 20.77 -27.21 -20.54
N SER A 754 20.15 -26.03 -20.63
CA SER A 754 20.04 -25.08 -19.52
C SER A 754 18.94 -25.49 -18.54
N LEU A 755 18.85 -24.83 -17.38
CA LEU A 755 17.68 -24.98 -16.51
C LEU A 755 16.37 -24.64 -17.24
N TYR A 756 16.37 -23.66 -18.15
CA TYR A 756 15.20 -23.33 -18.95
C TYR A 756 14.79 -24.47 -19.89
N ASP A 757 15.75 -25.13 -20.53
CA ASP A 757 15.52 -26.28 -21.41
C ASP A 757 15.02 -27.50 -20.62
N ILE A 758 15.64 -27.79 -19.47
CA ILE A 758 15.20 -28.87 -18.55
C ILE A 758 13.75 -28.63 -18.13
N LYS A 759 13.43 -27.39 -17.74
CA LYS A 759 12.07 -27.00 -17.39
C LYS A 759 11.10 -27.18 -18.56
N GLU A 760 11.49 -26.82 -19.78
CA GLU A 760 10.67 -27.03 -20.97
C GLU A 760 10.44 -28.52 -21.26
N PHE A 761 11.47 -29.36 -21.11
CA PHE A 761 11.40 -30.80 -21.35
C PHE A 761 10.32 -31.47 -20.49
N PHE A 762 10.31 -31.20 -19.17
CA PHE A 762 9.36 -31.83 -18.26
C PHE A 762 7.97 -31.17 -18.22
N GLN A 763 7.88 -29.86 -18.44
CA GLN A 763 6.59 -29.14 -18.34
C GLN A 763 5.87 -29.06 -19.69
N GLY A 764 6.60 -29.04 -20.80
CA GLY A 764 6.07 -28.76 -22.12
C GLY A 764 5.55 -27.33 -22.27
N ARG A 765 4.84 -27.08 -23.39
CA ARG A 765 4.22 -25.79 -23.72
C ARG A 765 2.72 -25.95 -23.95
N ASP A 766 1.98 -24.86 -23.74
CA ASP A 766 0.56 -24.75 -24.10
C ASP A 766 0.37 -24.50 -25.60
N GLU A 767 -0.88 -24.49 -26.06
CA GLU A 767 -1.26 -24.23 -27.46
C GLU A 767 -0.78 -22.86 -27.99
N LYS A 768 -0.45 -21.92 -27.09
CA LYS A 768 0.05 -20.57 -27.40
C LYS A 768 1.58 -20.50 -27.30
N GLY A 769 2.26 -21.63 -27.11
CA GLY A 769 3.72 -21.71 -27.00
C GLY A 769 4.29 -21.26 -25.65
N ARG A 770 3.47 -21.04 -24.62
CA ARG A 770 3.94 -20.67 -23.27
C ARG A 770 4.30 -21.92 -22.49
N MET A 771 5.41 -21.88 -21.75
CA MET A 771 5.79 -22.98 -20.87
C MET A 771 4.69 -23.24 -19.84
N ASN A 772 4.30 -24.50 -19.67
CA ASN A 772 3.31 -24.89 -18.68
C ASN A 772 3.83 -24.67 -17.26
N ARG A 773 2.93 -24.58 -16.29
CA ARG A 773 3.28 -24.43 -14.88
C ARG A 773 3.87 -25.74 -14.32
N PRO A 774 4.72 -25.68 -13.27
CA PRO A 774 5.34 -26.88 -12.70
C PRO A 774 4.35 -27.96 -12.24
N ASN A 775 3.21 -27.55 -11.70
CA ASN A 775 2.16 -28.46 -11.25
C ASN A 775 1.49 -29.25 -12.39
N GLN A 776 1.65 -28.82 -13.65
CA GLN A 776 1.13 -29.50 -14.84
C GLN A 776 2.12 -30.51 -15.42
N ALA A 777 3.36 -30.56 -14.95
CA ALA A 777 4.31 -31.60 -15.35
C ALA A 777 3.77 -32.99 -14.98
N LYS A 778 4.09 -34.01 -15.78
CA LYS A 778 3.67 -35.40 -15.48
C LYS A 778 4.65 -36.13 -14.57
N ASP A 779 5.92 -35.73 -14.61
CA ASP A 779 6.98 -36.36 -13.84
C ASP A 779 6.97 -35.85 -12.39
N GLU A 780 6.64 -36.74 -11.45
CA GLU A 780 6.57 -36.42 -10.02
C GLU A 780 7.96 -36.25 -9.39
N HIS A 781 8.98 -36.96 -9.86
CA HIS A 781 10.33 -36.85 -9.31
C HIS A 781 10.96 -35.50 -9.70
N TYR A 782 10.78 -35.07 -10.95
CA TYR A 782 11.12 -33.73 -11.40
C TYR A 782 10.46 -32.64 -10.55
N LYS A 783 9.16 -32.80 -10.20
CA LYS A 783 8.47 -31.82 -9.34
C LYS A 783 9.13 -31.68 -7.97
N VAL A 784 9.55 -32.79 -7.37
CA VAL A 784 10.27 -32.79 -6.08
C VAL A 784 11.61 -32.06 -6.23
N LEU A 785 12.43 -32.44 -7.20
CA LEU A 785 13.75 -31.82 -7.42
C LEU A 785 13.63 -30.32 -7.74
N LEU A 786 12.64 -29.91 -8.54
CA LEU A 786 12.38 -28.51 -8.82
C LEU A 786 11.88 -27.76 -7.57
N SER A 787 11.10 -28.40 -6.72
CA SER A 787 10.65 -27.85 -5.43
C SER A 787 11.84 -27.62 -4.49
N ASP A 788 12.76 -28.57 -4.41
CA ASP A 788 13.99 -28.47 -3.60
C ASP A 788 14.87 -27.32 -4.12
N LEU A 789 15.07 -27.24 -5.44
CA LEU A 789 15.78 -26.14 -6.09
C LEU A 789 15.16 -24.77 -5.77
N ASN A 790 13.84 -24.64 -5.92
CA ASN A 790 13.13 -23.38 -5.63
C ASN A 790 13.21 -23.02 -4.14
N THR A 791 13.22 -24.01 -3.24
CA THR A 791 13.37 -23.79 -1.80
C THR A 791 14.76 -23.26 -1.46
N ALA A 792 15.81 -23.85 -2.03
CA ALA A 792 17.17 -23.37 -1.88
C ALA A 792 17.36 -21.97 -2.50
N LEU A 793 16.78 -21.72 -3.68
CA LEU A 793 16.83 -20.43 -4.36
C LEU A 793 16.18 -19.32 -3.54
N ASN A 794 15.01 -19.60 -2.94
CA ASN A 794 14.31 -18.67 -2.06
C ASN A 794 15.08 -18.42 -0.76
N THR A 795 15.78 -19.42 -0.24
CA THR A 795 16.64 -19.27 0.95
C THR A 795 17.80 -18.33 0.65
N LEU A 796 18.46 -18.52 -0.49
CA LEU A 796 19.52 -17.62 -0.95
C LEU A 796 19.00 -16.20 -1.23
N ALA A 797 17.81 -16.07 -1.84
CA ALA A 797 17.18 -14.76 -2.07
C ALA A 797 16.98 -13.97 -0.77
N LYS A 798 16.47 -14.62 0.29
CA LYS A 798 16.28 -14.01 1.61
C LYS A 798 17.60 -13.58 2.26
N LYS A 799 18.70 -14.27 1.97
CA LYS A 799 20.03 -13.89 2.41
C LYS A 799 20.56 -12.65 1.67
N LEU A 800 20.30 -12.57 0.36
CA LEU A 800 20.70 -11.43 -0.46
C LEU A 800 19.93 -10.15 -0.12
N GLU A 801 18.64 -10.27 0.22
CA GLU A 801 17.74 -9.14 0.48
C GLU A 801 18.29 -8.07 1.45
N PRO A 802 18.74 -8.37 2.69
CA PRO A 802 19.29 -7.35 3.58
C PRO A 802 20.55 -6.66 3.00
N LYS A 803 21.37 -7.39 2.25
CA LYS A 803 22.56 -6.83 1.59
C LYS A 803 22.21 -5.84 0.47
N ILE A 804 21.09 -6.05 -0.23
CA ILE A 804 20.59 -5.12 -1.26
C ILE A 804 20.32 -3.73 -0.65
N TYR A 805 19.71 -3.69 0.54
CA TYR A 805 19.48 -2.44 1.28
C TYR A 805 20.79 -1.88 1.88
N GLU A 806 21.62 -2.73 2.51
CA GLU A 806 22.91 -2.34 3.08
C GLU A 806 23.83 -1.67 2.04
N TYR A 807 23.87 -2.22 0.82
CA TYR A 807 24.68 -1.71 -0.28
C TYR A 807 24.02 -0.57 -1.05
N GLY A 808 22.83 -0.14 -0.63
CA GLY A 808 22.15 1.04 -1.17
C GLY A 808 21.61 0.83 -2.59
N PHE A 809 21.41 -0.42 -3.02
CA PHE A 809 20.70 -0.72 -4.26
C PHE A 809 19.20 -0.39 -4.14
N LEU A 810 18.64 -0.46 -2.92
CA LEU A 810 17.28 -0.03 -2.58
C LEU A 810 17.30 0.78 -1.28
N LYS A 811 16.18 1.44 -0.98
CA LYS A 811 15.92 2.13 0.30
C LYS A 811 14.76 1.48 1.03
N GLU A 812 14.85 1.48 2.36
CA GLU A 812 13.79 1.03 3.29
C GLU A 812 12.69 2.08 3.49
#